data_AF-A0A093HVP6-F1
#
_entry.id   AF-A0A093HVP6-F1
#
_cell.length_a   1.000
_cell.length_b   1.000
_cell.length_c   1.000
_cell.angle_alpha   90.00
_cell.angle_beta   90.00
_cell.angle_gamma   90.00
#
_symmetry.space_group_name_H-M   'P 1'
#
loop_
_entity.id
_entity.type
_entity.pdbx_description
1 polymer ?
#
loop_
_entity_poly.entity_id
_entity_poly.type
_entity_poly.pdbx_seq_one_letter_code
_entity_poly.pdbx_strand_id
1 'polypeptide(L)'
;RVLLRLDPSPNDYEDDVVEMFGFQWVTETALVESCGLLFGLLRQQIYRLENLVQMSSSDFGQAANLHSEAESIRHHCIEFLYYVKVFIFRYLEPPKVENDGMLHPYEELEVQLPSVLVEELHALTMHLGHLCELPSSVLAAFTIQDQAKVFPPSWHLLHLHLDIHWLVLEILHVLGEKMMRQVVYANHFMNLTGENLTSISLFEKHCGNLISDLISLSINKYIKVRPSEALTSHHYPCICIKELWILLIQLLDHRNKGSHTECFWSLVNKTLKNIFERPNSSERMSGFETIQCKDPLSFSWWIITHLASLYQFDRNGNLDEKKHKESNWKFVEELLKKSTDAQTGVLEEHLRMHLQCCLTLCSFWDLNLSIVTILWDYYSKNLNCCFTVPWLGLKGLANLSKTSLSMLELVKSCCCEQQIPALYKSSNSYFIFLSILAHMMKEEAENSGVHPWKQIKGRIYSKFHRRRMQELTEVGLQNFFNLFLMLAIVAETEDIVSRVLDLLDFLTPSSITVSQRALIWRGHFAFLLIYVEKNMDISVLAEKLSNAFREKAKEFLVTKNDYTQKQNLWTLLSTYIDGVQEVFETSCYLSLSEEKLLNDGFTMLLPACRGAELSMVLNFLQVVLARLRSVHKRVSQGLRLGNTAPDAQLPLVAKEHHLAVASALWRNFFPYLKSQRMSQMPPSPQVADTAAGFTLLALDIPSKALSDLQPQPVLSMLQLFGWDDMVWPQLVSRYLSHLIQN
;
A
#
# COMPACT_ATOMS: atom_id res chain seq x y z
N ARG A 1 -27.17 9.39 -19.59
CA ARG A 1 -27.88 9.98 -20.75
C ARG A 1 -27.70 11.49 -20.83
N VAL A 2 -28.03 12.21 -19.75
CA VAL A 2 -27.85 13.68 -19.63
C VAL A 2 -26.47 14.17 -20.08
N LEU A 3 -25.38 13.57 -19.57
CA LEU A 3 -24.00 13.94 -19.95
C LEU A 3 -23.66 13.71 -21.45
N LEU A 4 -24.50 12.97 -22.19
CA LEU A 4 -24.35 12.74 -23.63
C LEU A 4 -25.30 13.61 -24.47
N ARG A 5 -26.01 14.56 -23.84
CA ARG A 5 -27.05 15.40 -24.47
C ARG A 5 -28.16 14.59 -25.14
N LEU A 6 -28.47 13.42 -24.57
CA LEU A 6 -29.58 12.59 -25.00
C LEU A 6 -30.80 12.86 -24.13
N ASP A 7 -31.98 12.58 -24.69
CA ASP A 7 -33.26 12.68 -23.97
C ASP A 7 -33.16 11.97 -22.60
N PRO A 8 -33.38 12.69 -21.48
CA PRO A 8 -33.30 12.13 -20.14
C PRO A 8 -34.25 10.95 -19.89
N SER A 9 -35.47 10.97 -20.45
CA SER A 9 -36.41 9.86 -20.34
C SER A 9 -37.20 9.63 -21.63
N PRO A 10 -36.66 8.86 -22.59
CA PRO A 10 -37.23 8.75 -23.93
C PRO A 10 -38.59 8.07 -24.02
N ASN A 11 -39.05 7.38 -22.97
CA ASN A 11 -40.32 6.65 -22.97
C ASN A 11 -41.39 7.28 -22.05
N ASP A 12 -41.02 8.32 -21.30
CA ASP A 12 -41.92 8.98 -20.33
C ASP A 12 -42.33 10.36 -20.86
N TYR A 13 -43.50 10.85 -20.42
CA TYR A 13 -44.05 12.18 -20.78
C TYR A 13 -44.24 12.40 -22.29
N GLU A 14 -44.68 11.35 -23.01
CA GLU A 14 -45.05 11.43 -24.43
C GLU A 14 -46.53 11.83 -24.64
N ASP A 15 -47.38 11.64 -23.62
CA ASP A 15 -48.80 11.99 -23.68
C ASP A 15 -49.02 13.50 -23.60
N ASP A 16 -50.11 13.99 -24.21
CA ASP A 16 -50.52 15.41 -24.20
C ASP A 16 -50.75 15.95 -22.77
N VAL A 17 -51.04 15.05 -21.83
CA VAL A 17 -51.37 15.36 -20.44
C VAL A 17 -50.50 14.53 -19.49
N VAL A 18 -49.97 15.18 -18.46
CA VAL A 18 -49.23 14.55 -17.35
C VAL A 18 -49.99 14.75 -16.05
N GLU A 19 -50.09 13.68 -15.24
CA GLU A 19 -50.65 13.78 -13.89
C GLU A 19 -49.54 14.16 -12.90
N MET A 20 -49.69 15.28 -12.19
CA MET A 20 -48.75 15.70 -11.17
C MET A 20 -49.51 16.21 -9.95
N PHE A 21 -49.13 15.72 -8.77
CA PHE A 21 -49.74 16.07 -7.49
C PHE A 21 -51.27 15.86 -7.44
N GLY A 22 -51.79 14.89 -8.20
CA GLY A 22 -53.23 14.58 -8.30
C GLY A 22 -54.02 15.50 -9.23
N PHE A 23 -53.35 16.29 -10.08
CA PHE A 23 -53.96 17.16 -11.08
C PHE A 23 -53.45 16.80 -12.48
N GLN A 24 -54.30 16.97 -13.49
CA GLN A 24 -53.93 16.82 -14.90
C GLN A 24 -53.42 18.14 -15.48
N TRP A 25 -52.25 18.09 -16.12
CA TRP A 25 -51.55 19.24 -16.68
C TRP A 25 -51.22 18.99 -18.15
N VAL A 26 -51.27 20.03 -18.99
CA VAL A 26 -50.80 19.91 -20.38
C VAL A 26 -49.28 19.81 -20.39
N THR A 27 -48.75 18.70 -20.90
CA THR A 27 -47.33 18.31 -20.78
C THR A 27 -46.38 19.37 -21.36
N GLU A 28 -46.76 20.04 -22.45
CA GLU A 28 -45.89 21.00 -23.15
C GLU A 28 -45.94 22.43 -22.59
N THR A 29 -46.97 22.79 -21.80
CA THR A 29 -47.19 24.19 -21.38
C THR A 29 -47.19 24.38 -19.86
N ALA A 30 -47.42 23.31 -19.08
CA ALA A 30 -47.69 23.45 -17.65
C ALA A 30 -46.56 24.11 -16.86
N LEU A 31 -45.30 23.88 -17.25
CA LEU A 31 -44.17 24.51 -16.57
C LEU A 31 -44.08 26.02 -16.89
N VAL A 32 -44.42 26.44 -18.10
CA VAL A 32 -44.45 27.86 -18.51
C VAL A 32 -45.57 28.60 -17.80
N GLU A 33 -46.77 28.02 -17.76
CA GLU A 33 -47.96 28.67 -17.23
C GLU A 33 -48.02 28.68 -15.70
N SER A 34 -47.47 27.66 -15.04
CA SER A 34 -47.72 27.39 -13.62
C SER A 34 -46.47 26.99 -12.81
N CYS A 35 -45.27 27.43 -13.22
CA CYS A 35 -44.01 27.12 -12.54
C CYS A 35 -44.08 27.29 -11.01
N GLY A 36 -44.44 28.48 -10.52
CA GLY A 36 -44.47 28.76 -9.08
C GLY A 36 -45.53 27.95 -8.31
N LEU A 37 -46.67 27.65 -8.94
CA LEU A 37 -47.71 26.81 -8.35
C LEU A 37 -47.22 25.36 -8.21
N LEU A 38 -46.60 24.81 -9.25
CA LEU A 38 -46.06 23.45 -9.25
C LEU A 38 -44.95 23.27 -8.20
N PHE A 39 -44.01 24.21 -8.11
CA PHE A 39 -42.99 24.21 -7.04
C PHE A 39 -43.60 24.46 -5.64
N GLY A 40 -44.70 25.21 -5.55
CA GLY A 40 -45.49 25.35 -4.33
C GLY A 40 -46.10 24.02 -3.86
N LEU A 41 -46.68 23.24 -4.78
CA LEU A 41 -47.20 21.90 -4.51
C LEU A 41 -46.10 20.92 -4.09
N LEU A 42 -44.92 20.97 -4.75
CA LEU A 42 -43.74 20.21 -4.32
C LEU A 42 -43.38 20.50 -2.86
N ARG A 43 -43.25 21.78 -2.48
CA ARG A 43 -42.95 22.17 -1.09
C ARG A 43 -44.02 21.70 -0.11
N GLN A 44 -45.29 21.73 -0.50
CA GLN A 44 -46.38 21.21 0.32
C GLN A 44 -46.24 19.70 0.58
N GLN A 45 -45.84 18.92 -0.42
CA GLN A 45 -45.61 17.48 -0.27
C GLN A 45 -44.41 17.18 0.64
N ILE A 46 -43.32 17.93 0.51
CA ILE A 46 -42.16 17.83 1.42
C ILE A 46 -42.60 18.10 2.87
N TYR A 47 -43.34 19.18 3.11
CA TYR A 47 -43.86 19.50 4.44
C TYR A 47 -44.81 18.42 5.00
N ARG A 48 -45.63 17.79 4.16
CA ARG A 48 -46.47 16.65 4.57
C ARG A 48 -45.60 15.48 5.05
N LEU A 49 -44.53 15.16 4.33
CA LEU A 49 -43.61 14.10 4.74
C LEU A 49 -42.88 14.43 6.04
N GLU A 50 -42.46 15.68 6.25
CA GLU A 50 -41.89 16.14 7.53
C GLU A 50 -42.86 15.94 8.69
N ASN A 51 -44.14 16.27 8.51
CA ASN A 51 -45.18 16.04 9.52
C ASN A 51 -45.37 14.55 9.83
N LEU A 52 -45.34 13.67 8.81
CA LEU A 52 -45.41 12.22 9.02
C LEU A 52 -44.24 11.70 9.87
N VAL A 53 -43.04 12.26 9.70
CA VAL A 53 -41.89 11.95 10.56
C VAL A 53 -42.17 12.35 12.01
N GLN A 54 -42.72 13.53 12.25
CA GLN A 54 -43.04 14.00 13.61
C GLN A 54 -44.15 13.17 14.27
N MET A 55 -45.13 12.72 13.48
CA MET A 55 -46.26 11.91 13.95
C MET A 55 -45.91 10.45 14.19
N SER A 56 -44.76 9.97 13.70
CA SER A 56 -44.29 8.58 13.83
C SER A 56 -43.88 8.24 15.28
N SER A 57 -44.84 8.21 16.20
CA SER A 57 -44.68 7.78 17.58
C SER A 57 -45.27 6.38 17.80
N SER A 58 -44.39 5.41 18.03
CA SER A 58 -44.58 4.13 18.75
C SER A 58 -45.71 3.14 18.37
N ASP A 59 -46.52 3.38 17.32
CA ASP A 59 -47.61 2.46 16.95
C ASP A 59 -47.26 1.56 15.75
N PHE A 60 -46.70 0.38 16.04
CA PHE A 60 -46.26 -0.61 15.03
C PHE A 60 -47.38 -1.05 14.06
N GLY A 61 -48.65 -0.95 14.47
CA GLY A 61 -49.80 -1.31 13.65
C GLY A 61 -50.03 -0.40 12.43
N GLN A 62 -49.47 0.82 12.42
CA GLN A 62 -49.62 1.78 11.32
C GLN A 62 -48.40 1.86 10.39
N ALA A 63 -47.33 1.10 10.68
CA ALA A 63 -46.06 1.21 9.97
C ALA A 63 -46.16 0.98 8.46
N ALA A 64 -47.01 0.04 8.01
CA ALA A 64 -47.21 -0.23 6.58
C ALA A 64 -47.94 0.92 5.87
N ASN A 65 -48.95 1.51 6.50
CA ASN A 65 -49.68 2.64 5.94
C ASN A 65 -48.77 3.88 5.86
N LEU A 66 -48.05 4.19 6.94
CA LEU A 66 -47.09 5.29 6.99
C LEU A 66 -45.97 5.13 5.95
N HIS A 67 -45.50 3.90 5.74
CA HIS A 67 -44.53 3.61 4.69
C HIS A 67 -45.09 3.89 3.30
N SER A 68 -46.29 3.38 2.98
CA SER A 68 -46.91 3.57 1.67
C SER A 68 -47.24 5.04 1.37
N GLU A 69 -47.69 5.80 2.37
CA GLU A 69 -47.97 7.22 2.23
C GLU A 69 -46.68 8.01 2.01
N ALA A 70 -45.64 7.73 2.80
CA ALA A 70 -44.35 8.38 2.66
C ALA A 70 -43.64 8.04 1.33
N GLU A 71 -43.76 6.78 0.86
CA GLU A 71 -43.27 6.33 -0.44
C GLU A 71 -43.99 7.06 -1.57
N SER A 72 -45.33 7.14 -1.50
CA SER A 72 -46.15 7.86 -2.47
C SER A 72 -45.76 9.34 -2.54
N ILE A 73 -45.59 10.01 -1.40
CA ILE A 73 -45.15 11.41 -1.35
C ILE A 73 -43.77 11.58 -2.00
N ARG A 74 -42.80 10.74 -1.63
CA ARG A 74 -41.46 10.78 -2.21
C ARG A 74 -41.51 10.59 -3.74
N HIS A 75 -42.32 9.64 -4.22
CA HIS A 75 -42.48 9.36 -5.65
C HIS A 75 -43.00 10.58 -6.41
N HIS A 76 -44.09 11.21 -5.95
CA HIS A 76 -44.64 12.41 -6.59
C HIS A 76 -43.63 13.56 -6.66
N CYS A 77 -42.86 13.78 -5.60
CA CYS A 77 -41.82 14.82 -5.59
C CYS A 77 -40.72 14.56 -6.63
N ILE A 78 -40.27 13.30 -6.72
CA ILE A 78 -39.24 12.87 -7.68
C ILE A 78 -39.78 13.00 -9.10
N GLU A 79 -40.97 12.46 -9.36
CA GLU A 79 -41.64 12.49 -10.66
C GLU A 79 -41.78 13.92 -11.21
N PHE A 80 -42.19 14.87 -10.38
CA PHE A 80 -42.26 16.28 -10.79
C PHE A 80 -40.90 16.84 -11.21
N LEU A 81 -39.83 16.57 -10.45
CA LEU A 81 -38.49 17.06 -10.80
C LEU A 81 -37.92 16.35 -12.04
N TYR A 82 -38.28 15.09 -12.28
CA TYR A 82 -37.99 14.41 -13.54
C TYR A 82 -38.73 15.06 -14.71
N TYR A 83 -40.01 15.40 -14.54
CA TYR A 83 -40.78 16.15 -15.52
C TYR A 83 -40.12 17.49 -15.86
N VAL A 84 -39.69 18.29 -14.87
CA VAL A 84 -38.97 19.56 -15.10
C VAL A 84 -37.74 19.35 -15.98
N LYS A 85 -36.96 18.31 -15.70
CA LYS A 85 -35.76 17.97 -16.47
C LYS A 85 -36.09 17.59 -17.92
N VAL A 86 -37.11 16.76 -18.13
CA VAL A 86 -37.57 16.35 -19.48
C VAL A 86 -38.15 17.54 -20.23
N PHE A 87 -38.92 18.39 -19.56
CA PHE A 87 -39.50 19.61 -20.12
C PHE A 87 -38.43 20.53 -20.69
N ILE A 88 -37.39 20.82 -19.89
CA ILE A 88 -36.28 21.68 -20.32
C ILE A 88 -35.58 21.08 -21.55
N PHE A 89 -35.43 19.75 -21.60
CA PHE A 89 -34.79 19.11 -22.74
C PHE A 89 -35.64 19.18 -24.02
N ARG A 90 -36.93 18.86 -23.92
CA ARG A 90 -37.83 18.72 -25.08
C ARG A 90 -38.45 20.02 -25.56
N TYR A 91 -38.94 20.84 -24.63
CA TYR A 91 -39.89 21.92 -24.94
C TYR A 91 -39.33 23.33 -24.75
N LEU A 92 -38.31 23.53 -23.91
CA LEU A 92 -37.76 24.86 -23.68
C LEU A 92 -36.92 25.37 -24.86
N GLU A 93 -37.37 26.34 -25.63
CA GLU A 93 -36.56 26.91 -26.71
C GLU A 93 -35.64 28.05 -26.23
N PRO A 94 -34.39 28.14 -26.70
CA PRO A 94 -33.50 29.26 -26.37
C PRO A 94 -34.02 30.57 -27.01
N PRO A 95 -33.81 31.74 -26.36
CA PRO A 95 -34.30 33.01 -26.88
C PRO A 95 -33.75 33.31 -28.28
N LYS A 96 -34.63 33.52 -29.26
CA LYS A 96 -34.23 33.96 -30.61
C LYS A 96 -33.90 35.45 -30.57
N VAL A 97 -32.73 35.83 -31.09
CA VAL A 97 -32.16 37.20 -31.02
C VAL A 97 -32.89 38.21 -31.92
N GLU A 98 -33.88 37.78 -32.70
CA GLU A 98 -34.51 38.60 -33.73
C GLU A 98 -36.05 38.49 -33.66
N ASN A 99 -36.69 39.40 -32.93
CA ASN A 99 -37.99 39.95 -33.30
C ASN A 99 -38.36 41.14 -32.40
N ASP A 100 -38.29 42.33 -32.99
CA ASP A 100 -38.63 43.64 -32.38
C ASP A 100 -40.16 43.89 -32.38
N GLY A 101 -40.97 42.83 -32.22
CA GLY A 101 -42.43 42.86 -32.24
C GLY A 101 -43.04 42.67 -30.84
N MET A 102 -44.34 42.99 -30.68
CA MET A 102 -45.06 42.59 -29.46
C MET A 102 -45.15 41.06 -29.42
N LEU A 103 -44.44 40.45 -28.46
CA LEU A 103 -44.48 39.03 -28.19
C LEU A 103 -45.89 38.63 -27.72
N HIS A 104 -46.34 37.45 -28.10
CA HIS A 104 -47.58 36.90 -27.54
C HIS A 104 -47.41 36.70 -26.02
N PRO A 105 -48.43 36.89 -25.17
CA PRO A 105 -48.28 36.76 -23.71
C PRO A 105 -47.67 35.41 -23.25
N TYR A 106 -47.92 34.34 -24.01
CA TYR A 106 -47.28 33.04 -23.76
C TYR A 106 -45.78 33.03 -24.08
N GLU A 107 -45.37 33.66 -25.19
CA GLU A 107 -43.96 33.78 -25.58
C GLU A 107 -43.18 34.63 -24.57
N GLU A 108 -43.81 35.65 -23.97
CA GLU A 108 -43.21 36.43 -22.88
C GLU A 108 -42.95 35.56 -21.64
N LEU A 109 -43.89 34.69 -21.27
CA LEU A 109 -43.73 33.76 -20.15
C LEU A 109 -42.65 32.71 -20.45
N GLU A 110 -42.59 32.22 -21.68
CA GLU A 110 -41.59 31.24 -22.13
C GLU A 110 -40.17 31.82 -22.06
N VAL A 111 -39.98 33.07 -22.47
CA VAL A 111 -38.68 33.79 -22.37
C VAL A 111 -38.28 34.01 -20.90
N GLN A 112 -39.24 34.22 -20.01
CA GLN A 112 -38.98 34.43 -18.58
C GLN A 112 -38.74 33.11 -17.81
N LEU A 113 -39.24 31.98 -18.32
CA LEU A 113 -39.21 30.69 -17.63
C LEU A 113 -37.82 30.28 -17.12
N PRO A 114 -36.71 30.39 -17.89
CA PRO A 114 -35.37 30.06 -17.37
C PRO A 114 -35.01 30.84 -16.10
N SER A 115 -35.38 32.12 -16.04
CA SER A 115 -35.14 33.00 -14.88
C SER A 115 -35.94 32.54 -13.67
N VAL A 116 -37.24 32.29 -13.85
CA VAL A 116 -38.16 31.81 -12.81
C VAL A 116 -37.72 30.43 -12.28
N LEU A 117 -37.26 29.53 -13.17
CA LEU A 117 -36.76 28.22 -12.76
C LEU A 117 -35.53 28.33 -11.85
N VAL A 118 -34.59 29.22 -12.14
CA VAL A 118 -33.41 29.43 -11.27
C VAL A 118 -33.85 29.92 -9.88
N GLU A 119 -34.86 30.78 -9.82
CA GLU A 119 -35.41 31.30 -8.56
C GLU A 119 -36.14 30.22 -7.74
N GLU A 120 -37.01 29.44 -8.37
CA GLU A 120 -37.73 28.35 -7.70
C GLU A 120 -36.79 27.24 -7.23
N LEU A 121 -35.75 26.91 -8.01
CA LEU A 121 -34.70 25.98 -7.60
C LEU A 121 -33.91 26.56 -6.42
N HIS A 122 -33.56 27.84 -6.45
CA HIS A 122 -32.89 28.48 -5.32
C HIS A 122 -33.76 28.43 -4.06
N ALA A 123 -35.05 28.80 -4.17
CA ALA A 123 -35.99 28.74 -3.06
C ALA A 123 -36.14 27.31 -2.50
N LEU A 124 -36.16 26.30 -3.37
CA LEU A 124 -36.18 24.89 -2.97
C LEU A 124 -34.92 24.48 -2.19
N THR A 125 -33.73 24.88 -2.66
CA THR A 125 -32.48 24.60 -1.94
C THR A 125 -32.43 25.28 -0.57
N MET A 126 -32.95 26.50 -0.46
CA MET A 126 -33.04 27.23 0.80
C MET A 126 -34.07 26.62 1.76
N HIS A 127 -35.17 26.08 1.24
CA HIS A 127 -36.20 25.41 2.03
C HIS A 127 -35.68 24.11 2.66
N LEU A 128 -34.91 23.32 1.90
CA LEU A 128 -34.35 22.05 2.39
C LEU A 128 -33.16 22.24 3.35
N GLY A 129 -32.36 23.29 3.15
CA GLY A 129 -31.17 23.54 3.95
C GLY A 129 -30.04 22.53 3.73
N HIS A 130 -29.15 22.39 4.73
CA HIS A 130 -28.03 21.46 4.69
C HIS A 130 -28.42 20.06 5.17
N LEU A 131 -27.91 19.01 4.51
CA LEU A 131 -28.15 17.62 4.92
C LEU A 131 -27.65 17.34 6.35
N CYS A 132 -26.59 18.02 6.77
CA CYS A 132 -26.00 17.83 8.11
C CYS A 132 -26.80 18.51 9.23
N GLU A 133 -27.71 19.42 8.89
CA GLU A 133 -28.58 20.12 9.83
C GLU A 133 -29.87 19.34 10.12
N LEU A 134 -30.12 18.25 9.38
CA LEU A 134 -31.26 17.37 9.62
C LEU A 134 -31.25 16.84 11.07
N PRO A 135 -32.43 16.67 11.70
CA PRO A 135 -32.52 16.15 13.06
C PRO A 135 -31.80 14.81 13.22
N SER A 136 -31.15 14.58 14.36
CA SER A 136 -30.40 13.34 14.59
C SER A 136 -31.27 12.08 14.49
N SER A 137 -32.58 12.19 14.75
CA SER A 137 -33.57 11.13 14.55
C SER A 137 -33.73 10.74 13.08
N VAL A 138 -33.62 11.71 12.16
CA VAL A 138 -33.67 11.49 10.70
C VAL A 138 -32.33 10.95 10.22
N LEU A 139 -31.20 11.54 10.65
CA LEU A 139 -29.86 11.05 10.30
C LEU A 139 -29.60 9.62 10.79
N ALA A 140 -30.22 9.20 11.89
CA ALA A 140 -30.15 7.81 12.35
C ALA A 140 -30.73 6.81 11.33
N ALA A 141 -31.65 7.24 10.46
CA ALA A 141 -32.27 6.38 9.45
C ALA A 141 -31.26 5.85 8.41
N PHE A 142 -30.10 6.49 8.25
CA PHE A 142 -29.01 5.93 7.43
C PHE A 142 -28.52 4.55 7.88
N THR A 143 -28.76 4.17 9.13
CA THR A 143 -28.34 2.85 9.67
C THR A 143 -29.29 1.72 9.32
N ILE A 144 -30.47 2.03 8.77
CA ILE A 144 -31.47 1.05 8.38
C ILE A 144 -31.00 0.36 7.09
N GLN A 145 -30.88 -0.96 7.12
CA GLN A 145 -30.44 -1.75 5.97
C GLN A 145 -31.55 -1.85 4.91
N ASP A 146 -31.13 -1.82 3.65
CA ASP A 146 -32.00 -1.82 2.46
C ASP A 146 -32.81 -3.11 2.25
N GLN A 147 -32.61 -4.12 3.10
CA GLN A 147 -33.34 -5.39 3.06
C GLN A 147 -34.71 -5.34 3.74
N ALA A 148 -35.07 -4.20 4.36
CA ALA A 148 -36.38 -4.02 4.98
C ALA A 148 -37.46 -3.83 3.89
N LYS A 149 -38.59 -4.53 4.02
CA LYS A 149 -39.75 -4.34 3.12
C LYS A 149 -40.61 -3.11 3.46
N VAL A 150 -40.39 -2.53 4.65
CA VAL A 150 -41.17 -1.41 5.18
C VAL A 150 -40.19 -0.46 5.84
N PHE A 151 -40.13 0.78 5.34
CA PHE A 151 -39.25 1.83 5.83
C PHE A 151 -40.02 2.91 6.57
N PRO A 152 -39.48 3.48 7.67
CA PRO A 152 -40.13 4.57 8.38
C PRO A 152 -40.15 5.86 7.54
N PRO A 153 -41.09 6.79 7.79
CA PRO A 153 -41.13 8.08 7.10
C PRO A 153 -39.81 8.86 7.15
N SER A 154 -39.02 8.72 8.22
CA SER A 154 -37.72 9.39 8.36
C SER A 154 -36.69 8.90 7.34
N TRP A 155 -36.76 7.63 6.93
CA TRP A 155 -35.93 7.10 5.87
C TRP A 155 -36.34 7.69 4.53
N HIS A 156 -37.64 7.77 4.24
CA HIS A 156 -38.16 8.36 2.99
C HIS A 156 -37.82 9.85 2.89
N LEU A 157 -37.97 10.61 3.97
CA LEU A 157 -37.60 12.02 4.01
C LEU A 157 -36.11 12.20 3.71
N LEU A 158 -35.26 11.45 4.41
CA LEU A 158 -33.81 11.53 4.22
C LEU A 158 -33.40 11.26 2.77
N HIS A 159 -33.97 10.23 2.14
CA HIS A 159 -33.64 9.89 0.76
C HIS A 159 -34.27 10.88 -0.24
N LEU A 160 -35.46 11.42 0.05
CA LEU A 160 -36.04 12.51 -0.74
C LEU A 160 -35.13 13.73 -0.76
N HIS A 161 -34.52 14.11 0.37
CA HIS A 161 -33.51 15.18 0.38
C HIS A 161 -32.36 14.86 -0.59
N LEU A 162 -31.79 13.65 -0.54
CA LEU A 162 -30.72 13.24 -1.47
C LEU A 162 -31.16 13.33 -2.94
N ASP A 163 -32.36 12.83 -3.24
CA ASP A 163 -32.94 12.87 -4.58
C ASP A 163 -33.09 14.31 -5.07
N ILE A 164 -33.66 15.20 -4.26
CA ILE A 164 -33.85 16.60 -4.64
C ILE A 164 -32.50 17.30 -4.83
N HIS A 165 -31.54 17.13 -3.90
CA HIS A 165 -30.21 17.75 -4.04
C HIS A 165 -29.54 17.34 -5.35
N TRP A 166 -29.63 16.07 -5.75
CA TRP A 166 -29.13 15.57 -7.02
C TRP A 166 -29.91 16.11 -8.22
N LEU A 167 -31.25 16.02 -8.20
CA LEU A 167 -32.10 16.45 -9.31
C LEU A 167 -31.97 17.95 -9.59
N VAL A 168 -31.79 18.79 -8.57
CA VAL A 168 -31.48 20.21 -8.75
C VAL A 168 -30.18 20.41 -9.54
N LEU A 169 -29.12 19.64 -9.25
CA LEU A 169 -27.87 19.70 -10.02
C LEU A 169 -28.06 19.24 -11.46
N GLU A 170 -28.82 18.16 -11.68
CA GLU A 170 -29.13 17.69 -13.03
C GLU A 170 -29.94 18.72 -13.83
N ILE A 171 -30.98 19.30 -13.22
CA ILE A 171 -31.84 20.31 -13.84
C ILE A 171 -31.00 21.54 -14.23
N LEU A 172 -30.17 22.06 -13.32
CA LEU A 172 -29.28 23.19 -13.61
C LEU A 172 -28.27 22.87 -14.71
N HIS A 173 -27.79 21.62 -14.77
CA HIS A 173 -26.89 21.19 -15.84
C HIS A 173 -27.61 21.13 -17.19
N VAL A 174 -28.80 20.52 -17.26
CA VAL A 174 -29.61 20.44 -18.49
C VAL A 174 -30.03 21.83 -18.96
N LEU A 175 -30.46 22.70 -18.05
CA LEU A 175 -30.79 24.10 -18.34
C LEU A 175 -29.58 24.83 -18.96
N GLY A 176 -28.40 24.69 -18.35
CA GLY A 176 -27.18 25.28 -18.87
C GLY A 176 -26.81 24.77 -20.27
N GLU A 177 -26.98 23.48 -20.54
CA GLU A 177 -26.72 22.92 -21.89
C GLU A 177 -27.77 23.38 -22.91
N LYS A 178 -29.05 23.45 -22.54
CA LYS A 178 -30.14 23.91 -23.42
C LYS A 178 -30.01 25.39 -23.78
N MET A 179 -29.60 26.23 -22.82
CA MET A 179 -29.30 27.65 -23.03
C MET A 179 -27.93 27.89 -23.70
N MET A 180 -27.34 26.88 -24.34
CA MET A 180 -26.04 26.97 -25.02
C MET A 180 -24.92 27.55 -24.12
N ARG A 181 -25.00 27.25 -22.81
CA ARG A 181 -24.09 27.73 -21.76
C ARG A 181 -24.08 29.25 -21.54
N GLN A 182 -25.12 29.94 -22.00
CA GLN A 182 -25.36 31.33 -21.62
C GLN A 182 -25.76 31.43 -20.15
N VAL A 183 -25.37 32.53 -19.51
CA VAL A 183 -25.68 32.79 -18.10
C VAL A 183 -27.15 33.17 -17.97
N VAL A 184 -27.91 32.41 -17.19
CA VAL A 184 -29.29 32.75 -16.86
C VAL A 184 -29.29 33.49 -15.53
N TYR A 185 -29.87 34.69 -15.53
CA TYR A 185 -30.01 35.54 -14.35
C TYR A 185 -31.38 35.35 -13.70
N ALA A 186 -31.42 35.35 -12.37
CA ALA A 186 -32.64 35.38 -11.58
C ALA A 186 -33.12 36.83 -11.44
N ASN A 187 -33.90 37.30 -12.42
CA ASN A 187 -34.20 38.72 -12.60
C ASN A 187 -35.05 39.30 -11.46
N HIS A 188 -36.04 38.56 -10.98
CA HIS A 188 -36.90 39.02 -9.89
C HIS A 188 -36.14 39.02 -8.57
N PHE A 189 -35.33 37.97 -8.30
CA PHE A 189 -34.45 37.93 -7.15
C PHE A 189 -33.44 39.10 -7.15
N MET A 190 -32.80 39.35 -8.29
CA MET A 190 -31.87 40.48 -8.46
C MET A 190 -32.57 41.82 -8.20
N ASN A 191 -33.77 42.01 -8.73
CA ASN A 191 -34.53 43.24 -8.52
C ASN A 191 -34.95 43.44 -7.05
N LEU A 192 -35.19 42.35 -6.32
CA LEU A 192 -35.59 42.41 -4.90
C LEU A 192 -34.41 42.55 -3.93
N THR A 193 -33.32 41.83 -4.17
CA THR A 193 -32.20 41.70 -3.21
C THR A 193 -30.97 42.51 -3.58
N GLY A 194 -30.82 42.89 -4.85
CA GLY A 194 -29.61 43.50 -5.38
C GLY A 194 -28.44 42.53 -5.57
N GLU A 195 -28.60 41.24 -5.25
CA GLU A 195 -27.56 40.21 -5.40
C GLU A 195 -27.65 39.49 -6.75
N ASN A 196 -26.50 39.29 -7.40
CA ASN A 196 -26.42 38.60 -8.68
C ASN A 196 -26.51 37.07 -8.51
N LEU A 197 -27.73 36.53 -8.51
CA LEU A 197 -27.97 35.09 -8.59
C LEU A 197 -28.06 34.63 -10.05
N THR A 198 -27.26 33.62 -10.40
CA THR A 198 -27.21 33.04 -11.76
C THR A 198 -27.32 31.53 -11.70
N SER A 199 -27.69 30.89 -12.81
CA SER A 199 -27.69 29.42 -12.91
C SER A 199 -26.33 28.79 -12.60
N ILE A 200 -25.23 29.46 -12.98
CA ILE A 200 -23.86 29.00 -12.71
C ILE A 200 -23.52 29.15 -11.23
N SER A 201 -23.73 30.33 -10.65
CA SER A 201 -23.43 30.58 -9.24
C SER A 201 -24.30 29.74 -8.31
N LEU A 202 -25.56 29.47 -8.67
CA LEU A 202 -26.44 28.55 -7.95
C LEU A 202 -25.92 27.11 -8.02
N PHE A 203 -25.51 26.63 -9.21
CA PHE A 203 -24.93 25.29 -9.36
C PHE A 203 -23.66 25.13 -8.50
N GLU A 204 -22.73 26.08 -8.58
CA GLU A 204 -21.47 26.04 -7.84
C GLU A 204 -21.69 26.09 -6.32
N LYS A 205 -22.57 26.99 -5.85
CA LYS A 205 -22.91 27.11 -4.43
C LYS A 205 -23.59 25.84 -3.91
N HIS A 206 -24.59 25.33 -4.62
CA HIS A 206 -25.32 24.12 -4.22
C HIS A 206 -24.42 22.88 -4.24
N CYS A 207 -23.60 22.72 -5.29
CA CYS A 207 -22.65 21.62 -5.37
C CYS A 207 -21.58 21.70 -4.25
N GLY A 208 -21.05 22.89 -3.97
CA GLY A 208 -20.09 23.10 -2.89
C GLY A 208 -20.68 22.79 -1.51
N ASN A 209 -21.92 23.22 -1.26
CA ASN A 209 -22.66 22.89 -0.04
C ASN A 209 -22.89 21.39 0.09
N LEU A 210 -23.29 20.71 -0.99
CA LEU A 210 -23.50 19.27 -0.98
C LEU A 210 -22.19 18.51 -0.71
N ILE A 211 -21.07 18.88 -1.34
CA ILE A 211 -19.76 18.28 -1.03
C ILE A 211 -19.38 18.50 0.44
N SER A 212 -19.64 19.70 0.98
CA SER A 212 -19.41 20.01 2.39
C SER A 212 -20.24 19.10 3.31
N ASP A 213 -21.51 18.90 2.99
CA ASP A 213 -22.41 18.04 3.74
C ASP A 213 -21.96 16.56 3.68
N LEU A 214 -21.54 16.08 2.52
CA LEU A 214 -21.07 14.70 2.39
C LEU A 214 -19.75 14.46 3.14
N ILE A 215 -18.83 15.44 3.13
CA ILE A 215 -17.60 15.39 3.93
C ILE A 215 -17.96 15.39 5.42
N SER A 216 -18.91 16.23 5.82
CA SER A 216 -19.43 16.34 7.18
C SER A 216 -20.04 15.04 7.70
N LEU A 217 -20.86 14.36 6.88
CA LEU A 217 -21.36 13.01 7.17
C LEU A 217 -20.22 11.99 7.30
N SER A 218 -19.19 12.12 6.47
CA SER A 218 -18.01 11.25 6.51
C SER A 218 -17.18 11.47 7.80
N ILE A 219 -17.08 12.70 8.30
CA ILE A 219 -16.43 13.01 9.59
C ILE A 219 -17.15 12.28 10.74
N ASN A 220 -18.48 12.31 10.76
CA ASN A 220 -19.27 11.62 11.79
C ASN A 220 -19.03 10.11 11.81
N LYS A 221 -18.73 9.50 10.65
CA LYS A 221 -18.30 8.10 10.56
C LYS A 221 -16.86 7.92 11.04
N TYR A 222 -15.95 8.80 10.62
CA TYR A 222 -14.53 8.75 10.95
C TYR A 222 -14.25 8.78 12.46
N ILE A 223 -15.08 9.48 13.25
CA ILE A 223 -14.94 9.53 14.73
C ILE A 223 -14.87 8.12 15.37
N LYS A 224 -15.48 7.11 14.74
CA LYS A 224 -15.50 5.72 15.22
C LYS A 224 -14.42 4.84 14.60
N VAL A 225 -13.68 5.34 13.61
CA VAL A 225 -12.69 4.57 12.85
C VAL A 225 -11.37 4.54 13.60
N ARG A 226 -10.86 3.35 13.87
CA ARG A 226 -9.51 3.16 14.39
C ARG A 226 -8.49 3.27 13.26
N PRO A 227 -7.26 3.75 13.51
CA PRO A 227 -6.20 3.77 12.50
C PRO A 227 -5.98 2.41 11.79
N SER A 228 -6.15 1.29 12.51
CA SER A 228 -6.05 -0.07 11.96
C SER A 228 -7.18 -0.49 11.03
N GLU A 229 -8.32 0.19 11.10
CA GLU A 229 -9.53 -0.11 10.33
C GLU A 229 -9.73 0.92 9.21
N ALA A 230 -8.79 1.86 9.05
CA ALA A 230 -8.89 2.98 8.12
C ALA A 230 -9.25 2.51 6.71
N LEU A 231 -8.55 1.51 6.15
CA LEU A 231 -8.82 1.02 4.79
C LEU A 231 -10.02 0.06 4.66
N THR A 232 -10.50 -0.53 5.76
CA THR A 232 -11.59 -1.52 5.73
C THR A 232 -12.95 -0.92 6.07
N SER A 233 -12.95 0.30 6.60
CA SER A 233 -14.17 1.04 6.94
C SER A 233 -14.81 1.68 5.71
N HIS A 234 -16.09 2.05 5.82
CA HIS A 234 -16.79 2.76 4.76
C HIS A 234 -16.96 4.24 5.13
N HIS A 235 -16.74 5.12 4.17
CA HIS A 235 -16.90 6.56 4.35
C HIS A 235 -18.34 7.05 4.24
N TYR A 236 -19.23 6.25 3.64
CA TYR A 236 -20.63 6.56 3.46
C TYR A 236 -21.51 5.83 4.49
N PRO A 237 -22.64 6.44 4.91
CA PRO A 237 -23.55 5.83 5.87
C PRO A 237 -24.56 4.87 5.23
N CYS A 238 -24.93 5.06 3.96
CA CYS A 238 -25.76 4.16 3.15
C CYS A 238 -25.27 4.11 1.69
N ILE A 239 -25.80 3.17 0.89
CA ILE A 239 -25.42 2.99 -0.52
C ILE A 239 -25.80 4.21 -1.37
N CYS A 240 -26.94 4.86 -1.11
CA CYS A 240 -27.36 6.05 -1.84
C CYS A 240 -26.34 7.21 -1.73
N ILE A 241 -25.66 7.35 -0.58
CA ILE A 241 -24.58 8.34 -0.44
C ILE A 241 -23.35 7.95 -1.26
N LYS A 242 -23.02 6.65 -1.35
CA LYS A 242 -21.95 6.16 -2.24
C LYS A 242 -22.29 6.48 -3.70
N GLU A 243 -23.52 6.23 -4.12
CA GLU A 243 -23.99 6.54 -5.48
C GLU A 243 -23.93 8.04 -5.75
N LEU A 244 -24.38 8.86 -4.80
CA LEU A 244 -24.30 10.32 -4.91
C LEU A 244 -22.86 10.82 -5.07
N TRP A 245 -21.89 10.26 -4.34
CA TRP A 245 -20.47 10.55 -4.54
C TRP A 245 -20.01 10.21 -5.97
N ILE A 246 -20.37 9.02 -6.47
CA ILE A 246 -20.01 8.59 -7.83
C ILE A 246 -20.62 9.54 -8.86
N LEU A 247 -21.90 9.89 -8.70
CA LEU A 247 -22.63 10.79 -9.58
C LEU A 247 -21.99 12.19 -9.62
N LEU A 248 -21.61 12.74 -8.47
CA LEU A 248 -20.89 14.01 -8.37
C LEU A 248 -19.53 13.97 -9.05
N ILE A 249 -18.75 12.90 -8.87
CA ILE A 249 -17.47 12.70 -9.55
C ILE A 249 -17.69 12.75 -11.08
N GLN A 250 -18.61 11.95 -11.62
CA GLN A 250 -18.82 11.90 -13.08
C GLN A 250 -19.35 13.23 -13.64
N LEU A 251 -20.24 13.93 -12.91
CA LEU A 251 -20.80 15.21 -13.34
C LEU A 251 -19.73 16.31 -13.38
N LEU A 252 -18.93 16.43 -12.32
CA LEU A 252 -17.92 17.48 -12.20
C LEU A 252 -16.74 17.25 -13.15
N ASP A 253 -16.29 16.01 -13.30
CA ASP A 253 -15.24 15.67 -14.27
C ASP A 253 -15.70 15.94 -15.72
N HIS A 254 -16.98 15.66 -16.02
CA HIS A 254 -17.55 15.97 -17.32
C HIS A 254 -17.59 17.50 -17.57
N ARG A 255 -18.06 18.27 -16.59
CA ARG A 255 -18.14 19.74 -16.69
C ARG A 255 -16.75 20.39 -16.76
N ASN A 256 -15.77 19.91 -16.00
CA ASN A 256 -14.39 20.40 -16.05
C ASN A 256 -13.79 20.23 -17.45
N LYS A 257 -13.98 19.06 -18.08
CA LYS A 257 -13.50 18.78 -19.45
C LYS A 257 -14.20 19.62 -20.51
N GLY A 258 -15.50 19.89 -20.34
CA GLY A 258 -16.31 20.60 -21.32
C GLY A 258 -16.29 22.12 -21.21
N SER A 259 -16.10 22.66 -20.00
CA SER A 259 -16.34 24.08 -19.68
C SER A 259 -15.26 24.71 -18.79
N HIS A 260 -14.16 23.99 -18.50
CA HIS A 260 -13.07 24.46 -17.63
C HIS A 260 -13.50 24.95 -16.24
N THR A 261 -14.63 24.47 -15.72
CA THR A 261 -15.10 24.73 -14.35
C THR A 261 -14.21 24.03 -13.32
N GLU A 262 -14.34 24.35 -12.03
CA GLU A 262 -13.61 23.62 -10.99
C GLU A 262 -13.83 22.09 -11.08
N CYS A 263 -12.76 21.31 -10.94
CA CYS A 263 -12.85 19.85 -10.91
C CYS A 263 -13.30 19.34 -9.53
N PHE A 264 -13.71 18.08 -9.47
CA PHE A 264 -14.13 17.44 -8.21
C PHE A 264 -13.07 17.59 -7.11
N TRP A 265 -11.80 17.29 -7.42
CA TRP A 265 -10.72 17.41 -6.45
C TRP A 265 -10.49 18.84 -5.96
N SER A 266 -10.71 19.86 -6.79
CA SER A 266 -10.59 21.27 -6.38
C SER A 266 -11.58 21.61 -5.27
N LEU A 267 -12.85 21.24 -5.46
CA LEU A 267 -13.92 21.47 -4.50
C LEU A 267 -13.68 20.71 -3.18
N VAL A 268 -13.32 19.43 -3.28
CA VAL A 268 -12.97 18.61 -2.09
C VAL A 268 -11.77 19.20 -1.35
N ASN A 269 -10.70 19.57 -2.05
CA ASN A 269 -9.50 20.14 -1.44
C ASN A 269 -9.79 21.47 -0.74
N LYS A 270 -10.62 22.33 -1.33
CA LYS A 270 -11.06 23.59 -0.71
C LYS A 270 -11.77 23.33 0.62
N THR A 271 -12.72 22.39 0.63
CA THR A 271 -13.43 22.01 1.86
C THR A 271 -12.49 21.39 2.90
N LEU A 272 -11.59 20.49 2.51
CA LEU A 272 -10.61 19.89 3.43
C LEU A 272 -9.63 20.93 4.00
N LYS A 273 -9.19 21.90 3.19
CA LYS A 273 -8.33 23.01 3.63
C LYS A 273 -9.02 23.86 4.70
N ASN A 274 -10.29 24.18 4.51
CA ASN A 274 -11.07 24.91 5.52
C ASN A 274 -11.17 24.15 6.85
N ILE A 275 -11.20 22.81 6.84
CA ILE A 275 -11.20 22.00 8.08
C ILE A 275 -9.86 22.08 8.83
N PHE A 276 -8.74 22.34 8.14
CA PHE A 276 -7.45 22.55 8.80
C PHE A 276 -7.35 23.92 9.48
N GLU A 277 -8.01 24.92 8.92
CA GLU A 277 -8.02 26.29 9.44
C GLU A 277 -9.13 26.39 10.50
N ARG A 278 -8.78 26.23 11.78
CA ARG A 278 -9.73 26.50 12.88
C ARG A 278 -10.34 27.89 12.67
N PRO A 279 -11.66 28.07 12.84
CA PRO A 279 -12.28 29.37 12.63
C PRO A 279 -11.66 30.39 13.59
N ASN A 280 -10.90 31.34 13.04
CA ASN A 280 -10.53 32.55 13.77
C ASN A 280 -11.81 33.33 14.07
N SER A 281 -11.91 33.80 15.31
CA SER A 281 -13.14 34.23 15.97
C SER A 281 -13.77 35.55 15.49
N SER A 282 -13.76 35.88 14.19
CA SER A 282 -14.28 37.18 13.71
C SER A 282 -15.15 37.18 12.44
N GLU A 283 -15.35 36.08 11.73
CA GLU A 283 -16.31 36.04 10.60
C GLU A 283 -17.29 34.87 10.76
N ARG A 284 -18.29 35.07 11.61
CA ARG A 284 -19.44 34.17 11.78
C ARG A 284 -20.43 34.37 10.63
N MET A 285 -20.10 33.89 9.44
CA MET A 285 -21.04 33.94 8.30
C MET A 285 -20.77 32.87 7.24
N SER A 286 -20.66 31.60 7.64
CA SER A 286 -20.91 30.46 6.75
C SER A 286 -21.20 29.20 7.57
N GLY A 287 -22.09 28.32 7.09
CA GLY A 287 -22.66 27.15 7.78
C GLY A 287 -21.70 26.02 8.18
N PHE A 288 -20.43 26.33 8.47
CA PHE A 288 -19.40 25.39 8.94
C PHE A 288 -19.34 25.25 10.48
N GLU A 289 -20.28 25.81 11.23
CA GLU A 289 -20.15 25.93 12.70
C GLU A 289 -20.25 24.63 13.52
N THR A 290 -20.58 23.47 12.94
CA THR A 290 -20.95 22.29 13.76
C THR A 290 -19.97 21.12 13.82
N ILE A 291 -18.91 21.05 13.00
CA ILE A 291 -18.12 19.81 12.91
C ILE A 291 -16.65 20.03 13.26
N GLN A 292 -16.35 19.84 14.54
CA GLN A 292 -14.98 19.74 15.03
C GLN A 292 -14.40 18.37 14.69
N CYS A 293 -13.67 18.29 13.57
CA CYS A 293 -12.83 17.13 13.30
C CYS A 293 -11.63 17.14 14.26
N LYS A 294 -11.57 16.15 15.16
CA LYS A 294 -10.48 16.04 16.17
C LYS A 294 -9.11 15.81 15.54
N ASP A 295 -9.08 15.13 14.40
CA ASP A 295 -7.86 14.82 13.65
C ASP A 295 -8.07 15.08 12.15
N PRO A 296 -8.02 16.36 11.72
CA PRO A 296 -8.22 16.75 10.31
C PRO A 296 -7.24 16.10 9.34
N LEU A 297 -6.00 15.85 9.79
CA LEU A 297 -4.94 15.29 8.95
C LEU A 297 -5.22 13.84 8.61
N SER A 298 -5.45 12.99 9.61
CA SER A 298 -5.77 11.58 9.36
C SER A 298 -7.12 11.41 8.68
N PHE A 299 -8.11 12.26 9.00
CA PHE A 299 -9.38 12.29 8.28
C PHE A 299 -9.17 12.58 6.79
N SER A 300 -8.35 13.58 6.45
CA SER A 300 -8.06 13.94 5.05
C SER A 300 -7.41 12.78 4.28
N TRP A 301 -6.46 12.08 4.90
CA TRP A 301 -5.87 10.86 4.34
C TRP A 301 -6.93 9.77 4.10
N TRP A 302 -7.77 9.53 5.09
CA TRP A 302 -8.82 8.53 5.02
C TRP A 302 -9.81 8.84 3.91
N ILE A 303 -10.41 10.03 3.89
CA ILE A 303 -11.47 10.36 2.93
C ILE A 303 -10.97 10.37 1.49
N ILE A 304 -9.77 10.90 1.23
CA ILE A 304 -9.20 10.92 -0.13
C ILE A 304 -8.95 9.52 -0.65
N THR A 305 -8.44 8.61 0.19
CA THR A 305 -8.20 7.23 -0.20
C THR A 305 -9.50 6.54 -0.62
N HIS A 306 -10.59 6.80 0.10
CA HIS A 306 -11.89 6.22 -0.22
C HIS A 306 -12.54 6.88 -1.43
N LEU A 307 -12.47 8.21 -1.57
CA LEU A 307 -12.99 8.91 -2.76
C LEU A 307 -12.23 8.49 -4.02
N ALA A 308 -10.90 8.31 -3.94
CA ALA A 308 -10.09 7.81 -5.04
C ALA A 308 -10.53 6.41 -5.49
N SER A 309 -10.98 5.55 -4.56
CA SER A 309 -11.51 4.22 -4.92
C SER A 309 -12.81 4.30 -5.73
N LEU A 310 -13.60 5.38 -5.59
CA LEU A 310 -14.85 5.55 -6.33
C LEU A 310 -14.64 5.90 -7.81
N TYR A 311 -13.43 6.34 -8.21
CA TYR A 311 -13.10 6.56 -9.63
C TYR A 311 -13.07 5.24 -10.44
N GLN A 312 -13.08 4.09 -9.79
CA GLN A 312 -13.19 2.76 -10.43
C GLN A 312 -14.57 2.51 -11.05
N PHE A 313 -15.59 3.32 -10.73
CA PHE A 313 -16.92 3.17 -11.31
C PHE A 313 -17.05 3.93 -12.64
N ASP A 314 -17.56 3.25 -13.66
CA ASP A 314 -17.90 3.84 -14.94
C ASP A 314 -19.20 4.67 -14.87
N ARG A 315 -19.62 5.24 -16.01
CA ARG A 315 -20.85 6.06 -16.09
C ARG A 315 -22.14 5.25 -15.90
N ASN A 316 -22.05 3.93 -15.94
CA ASN A 316 -23.18 3.01 -15.76
C ASN A 316 -23.19 2.39 -14.34
N GLY A 317 -22.23 2.74 -13.49
CA GLY A 317 -22.08 2.18 -12.15
C GLY A 317 -21.37 0.82 -12.11
N ASN A 318 -20.78 0.37 -13.21
CA ASN A 318 -19.99 -0.86 -13.27
C ASN A 318 -18.54 -0.60 -12.86
N LEU A 319 -17.90 -1.61 -12.28
CA LEU A 319 -16.47 -1.57 -11.96
C LEU A 319 -15.65 -1.67 -13.26
N ASP A 320 -14.87 -0.63 -13.55
CA ASP A 320 -13.91 -0.57 -14.65
C ASP A 320 -12.51 -0.31 -14.08
N GLU A 321 -11.78 -1.40 -13.83
CA GLU A 321 -10.41 -1.35 -13.31
C GLU A 321 -9.42 -0.69 -14.27
N LYS A 322 -9.75 -0.60 -15.57
CA LYS A 322 -8.85 -0.09 -16.63
C LYS A 322 -9.04 1.40 -16.91
N LYS A 323 -10.02 2.05 -16.28
CA LYS A 323 -10.27 3.48 -16.47
C LYS A 323 -9.12 4.31 -15.88
N HIS A 324 -8.58 5.23 -16.67
CA HIS A 324 -7.61 6.22 -16.19
C HIS A 324 -8.24 7.07 -15.08
N LYS A 325 -7.63 7.08 -13.89
CA LYS A 325 -8.16 7.73 -12.70
C LYS A 325 -7.55 9.12 -12.56
N GLU A 326 -8.37 10.14 -12.30
CA GLU A 326 -7.86 11.50 -12.07
C GLU A 326 -7.16 11.54 -10.71
N SER A 327 -5.88 11.95 -10.72
CA SER A 327 -5.05 11.96 -9.52
C SER A 327 -5.10 13.29 -8.79
N ASN A 328 -5.04 13.25 -7.45
CA ASN A 328 -5.00 14.44 -6.59
C ASN A 328 -3.65 14.56 -5.87
N TRP A 329 -2.56 14.22 -6.58
CA TRP A 329 -1.25 14.14 -5.95
C TRP A 329 -0.77 15.45 -5.32
N LYS A 330 -1.12 16.61 -5.90
CA LYS A 330 -0.74 17.92 -5.35
C LYS A 330 -1.19 18.10 -3.90
N PHE A 331 -2.41 17.70 -3.58
CA PHE A 331 -2.91 17.78 -2.21
C PHE A 331 -2.31 16.69 -1.32
N VAL A 332 -2.09 15.49 -1.85
CA VAL A 332 -1.40 14.42 -1.12
C VAL A 332 0.04 14.81 -0.74
N GLU A 333 0.75 15.53 -1.61
CA GLU A 333 2.06 16.10 -1.28
C GLU A 333 1.98 17.09 -0.11
N GLU A 334 0.95 17.94 -0.05
CA GLU A 334 0.70 18.82 1.10
C GLU A 334 0.43 18.02 2.37
N LEU A 335 -0.39 16.96 2.30
CA LEU A 335 -0.67 16.08 3.43
C LEU A 335 0.58 15.35 3.92
N LEU A 336 1.41 14.83 3.02
CA LEU A 336 2.67 14.16 3.37
C LEU A 336 3.65 15.10 4.06
N LYS A 337 3.78 16.33 3.56
CA LYS A 337 4.62 17.36 4.21
C LYS A 337 4.13 17.62 5.64
N LYS A 338 2.81 17.75 5.85
CA LYS A 338 2.24 17.90 7.20
C LYS A 338 2.45 16.65 8.08
N SER A 339 2.39 15.45 7.49
CA SER A 339 2.53 14.17 8.21
C SER A 339 3.96 13.90 8.66
N THR A 340 4.94 14.45 7.93
CA THR A 340 6.37 14.28 8.16
C THR A 340 7.04 15.51 8.79
N ASP A 341 6.28 16.58 9.05
CA ASP A 341 6.79 17.76 9.72
C ASP A 341 7.10 17.44 11.20
N ALA A 342 8.25 17.87 11.68
CA ALA A 342 8.63 17.67 13.07
C ALA A 342 7.75 18.48 14.02
N GLN A 343 7.18 19.60 13.55
CA GLN A 343 6.35 20.49 14.37
C GLN A 343 4.95 19.93 14.65
N THR A 344 4.41 19.12 13.74
CA THR A 344 3.07 18.53 13.89
C THR A 344 3.03 17.38 14.89
N GLY A 345 4.19 16.76 15.20
CA GLY A 345 4.31 15.76 16.26
C GLY A 345 3.48 14.49 16.04
N VAL A 346 3.30 14.08 14.78
CA VAL A 346 2.49 12.90 14.42
C VAL A 346 3.08 11.64 15.04
N LEU A 347 2.25 10.88 15.77
CA LEU A 347 2.65 9.60 16.36
C LEU A 347 2.84 8.55 15.27
N GLU A 348 3.75 7.60 15.52
CA GLU A 348 4.06 6.49 14.62
C GLU A 348 2.81 5.72 14.16
N GLU A 349 1.80 5.55 15.03
CA GLU A 349 0.52 4.90 14.67
C GLU A 349 -0.23 5.61 13.54
N HIS A 350 -0.32 6.93 13.63
CA HIS A 350 -1.01 7.76 12.66
C HIS A 350 -0.19 7.88 11.38
N LEU A 351 1.14 8.04 11.49
CA LEU A 351 2.03 8.05 10.32
C LEU A 351 1.91 6.74 9.53
N ARG A 352 1.84 5.59 10.19
CA ARG A 352 1.60 4.30 9.53
C ARG A 352 0.28 4.29 8.76
N MET A 353 -0.79 4.83 9.34
CA MET A 353 -2.09 4.92 8.68
C MET A 353 -2.03 5.87 7.47
N HIS A 354 -1.33 7.00 7.58
CA HIS A 354 -1.12 7.94 6.47
C HIS A 354 -0.35 7.29 5.32
N LEU A 355 0.76 6.59 5.61
CA LEU A 355 1.54 5.91 4.57
C LEU A 355 0.81 4.73 3.95
N GLN A 356 -0.02 4.04 4.73
CA GLN A 356 -0.88 2.97 4.23
C GLN A 356 -1.95 3.50 3.26
N CYS A 357 -2.52 4.67 3.57
CA CYS A 357 -3.39 5.40 2.66
C CYS A 357 -2.62 5.81 1.39
N CYS A 358 -1.41 6.36 1.54
CA CYS A 358 -0.54 6.73 0.43
C CYS A 358 -0.21 5.55 -0.48
N LEU A 359 0.15 4.39 0.08
CA LEU A 359 0.42 3.16 -0.67
C LEU A 359 -0.81 2.69 -1.47
N THR A 360 -1.99 2.81 -0.89
CA THR A 360 -3.25 2.48 -1.57
C THR A 360 -3.54 3.47 -2.70
N LEU A 361 -3.21 4.75 -2.54
CA LEU A 361 -3.32 5.73 -3.62
C LEU A 361 -2.33 5.44 -4.76
N CYS A 362 -1.13 4.96 -4.45
CA CYS A 362 -0.15 4.53 -5.46
C CYS A 362 -0.65 3.36 -6.33
N SER A 363 -1.58 2.52 -5.85
CA SER A 363 -2.19 1.48 -6.69
C SER A 363 -3.38 1.97 -7.52
N PHE A 364 -3.87 3.19 -7.25
CA PHE A 364 -4.98 3.79 -7.98
C PHE A 364 -4.52 4.81 -9.04
N TRP A 365 -3.46 5.56 -8.77
CA TRP A 365 -3.02 6.68 -9.59
C TRP A 365 -1.65 6.44 -10.22
N ASP A 366 -1.36 7.15 -11.31
CA ASP A 366 -0.05 7.09 -11.95
C ASP A 366 1.10 7.53 -11.04
N LEU A 367 2.31 7.05 -11.36
CA LEU A 367 3.55 7.35 -10.64
C LEU A 367 3.75 8.84 -10.36
N ASN A 368 4.02 9.17 -9.10
CA ASN A 368 4.50 10.50 -8.71
C ASN A 368 5.76 10.45 -7.84
N LEU A 369 6.90 10.80 -8.44
CA LEU A 369 8.23 10.79 -7.81
C LEU A 369 8.39 11.82 -6.67
N SER A 370 7.52 12.83 -6.57
CA SER A 370 7.55 13.80 -5.47
C SER A 370 7.26 13.14 -4.12
N ILE A 371 6.37 12.14 -4.10
CA ILE A 371 5.95 11.40 -2.91
C ILE A 371 7.14 10.71 -2.26
N VAL A 372 7.89 9.94 -3.05
CA VAL A 372 9.14 9.30 -2.59
C VAL A 372 10.15 10.33 -2.14
N THR A 373 10.24 11.47 -2.82
CA THR A 373 11.21 12.51 -2.44
C THR A 373 10.89 13.09 -1.06
N ILE A 374 9.63 13.43 -0.79
CA ILE A 374 9.18 13.97 0.50
C ILE A 374 9.45 12.95 1.61
N LEU A 375 9.07 11.69 1.39
CA LEU A 375 9.28 10.61 2.36
C LEU A 375 10.77 10.34 2.59
N TRP A 376 11.58 10.34 1.52
CA TRP A 376 13.01 10.14 1.62
C TRP A 376 13.70 11.26 2.41
N ASP A 377 13.30 12.51 2.21
CA ASP A 377 13.84 13.63 3.00
C ASP A 377 13.53 13.52 4.49
N TYR A 378 12.39 12.94 4.86
CA TYR A 378 12.04 12.61 6.24
C TYR A 378 12.85 11.42 6.78
N TYR A 379 12.80 10.27 6.11
CA TYR A 379 13.43 9.05 6.61
C TYR A 379 14.95 9.11 6.57
N SER A 380 15.55 9.79 5.59
CA SER A 380 17.01 9.97 5.52
C SER A 380 17.57 10.70 6.74
N LYS A 381 16.82 11.63 7.34
CA LYS A 381 17.17 12.31 8.60
C LYS A 381 16.98 11.38 9.80
N ASN A 382 15.89 10.61 9.81
CA ASN A 382 15.46 9.76 10.91
C ASN A 382 15.95 8.29 10.82
N LEU A 383 16.95 7.97 9.99
CA LEU A 383 17.42 6.59 9.82
C LEU A 383 17.80 5.89 11.13
N ASN A 384 18.32 6.62 12.11
CA ASN A 384 18.71 6.07 13.42
C ASN A 384 17.53 5.76 14.35
N CYS A 385 16.29 6.08 13.95
CA CYS A 385 15.08 5.83 14.74
C CYS A 385 14.60 4.38 14.60
N CYS A 386 14.03 3.85 15.68
CA CYS A 386 13.52 2.48 15.72
C CYS A 386 12.10 2.31 15.16
N PHE A 387 11.35 3.42 14.97
CA PHE A 387 9.95 3.41 14.50
C PHE A 387 9.07 2.39 15.26
N THR A 388 9.21 2.35 16.59
CA THR A 388 8.58 1.34 17.44
C THR A 388 7.10 1.64 17.69
N VAL A 389 6.28 0.59 17.65
CA VAL A 389 4.84 0.66 17.94
C VAL A 389 4.56 -0.06 19.26
N PRO A 390 4.09 0.63 20.32
CA PRO A 390 3.99 0.07 21.67
C PRO A 390 3.16 -1.23 21.81
N TRP A 391 2.04 -1.37 21.09
CA TRP A 391 1.20 -2.59 21.15
C TRP A 391 1.63 -3.72 20.21
N LEU A 392 2.58 -3.50 19.31
CA LEU A 392 3.14 -4.57 18.48
C LEU A 392 3.97 -5.57 19.32
N GLY A 393 4.17 -5.26 20.60
CA GLY A 393 4.80 -6.13 21.60
C GLY A 393 6.28 -6.36 21.36
N LEU A 394 6.82 -7.42 21.97
CA LEU A 394 8.23 -7.82 21.86
C LEU A 394 8.69 -8.06 20.40
N LYS A 395 7.76 -8.37 19.48
CA LYS A 395 8.06 -8.48 18.04
C LYS A 395 8.48 -7.13 17.42
N GLY A 396 7.95 -6.00 17.91
CA GLY A 396 8.35 -4.66 17.50
C GLY A 396 9.57 -4.09 18.22
N LEU A 397 10.07 -4.78 19.26
CA LEU A 397 11.33 -4.45 19.96
C LEU A 397 12.51 -5.26 19.41
N ALA A 398 12.26 -6.43 18.82
CA ALA A 398 13.23 -7.27 18.14
C ALA A 398 13.55 -6.76 16.72
N ASN A 399 13.77 -5.45 16.55
CA ASN A 399 13.95 -4.78 15.25
C ASN A 399 15.25 -5.12 14.51
N LEU A 400 16.07 -6.01 15.06
CA LEU A 400 17.32 -6.45 14.43
C LEU A 400 17.13 -7.86 13.91
N SER A 401 17.28 -8.02 12.60
CA SER A 401 17.18 -9.32 11.94
C SER A 401 18.27 -10.23 12.50
N LYS A 402 17.86 -11.39 13.03
CA LYS A 402 18.77 -12.32 13.71
C LYS A 402 19.70 -13.02 12.73
N THR A 403 19.22 -13.28 11.52
CA THR A 403 19.98 -13.92 10.45
C THR A 403 19.89 -13.14 9.13
N SER A 404 20.73 -13.48 8.16
CA SER A 404 20.75 -12.82 6.85
C SER A 404 19.51 -13.14 6.03
N LEU A 405 19.05 -14.39 6.06
CA LEU A 405 17.82 -14.80 5.39
C LEU A 405 16.60 -14.06 5.96
N SER A 406 16.46 -13.99 7.29
CA SER A 406 15.34 -13.25 7.91
C SER A 406 15.32 -11.76 7.54
N MET A 407 16.50 -11.15 7.35
CA MET A 407 16.62 -9.78 6.86
C MET A 407 16.12 -9.66 5.42
N LEU A 408 16.51 -10.60 4.56
CA LEU A 408 16.08 -10.63 3.17
C LEU A 408 14.58 -10.89 3.03
N GLU A 409 14.02 -11.85 3.77
CA GLU A 409 12.59 -12.18 3.76
C GLU A 409 11.71 -11.00 4.19
N LEU A 410 12.14 -10.28 5.23
CA LEU A 410 11.44 -9.08 5.70
C LEU A 410 11.39 -8.01 4.60
N VAL A 411 12.49 -7.79 3.89
CA VAL A 411 12.54 -6.83 2.79
C VAL A 411 11.71 -7.31 1.59
N LYS A 412 11.76 -8.60 1.26
CA LYS A 412 10.95 -9.18 0.18
C LYS A 412 9.46 -9.01 0.40
N SER A 413 8.97 -9.10 1.64
CA SER A 413 7.54 -8.85 1.91
C SER A 413 7.10 -7.43 1.54
N CYS A 414 8.00 -6.44 1.56
CA CYS A 414 7.69 -5.07 1.12
C CYS A 414 7.47 -4.97 -0.39
N CYS A 415 8.02 -5.91 -1.15
CA CYS A 415 7.88 -5.96 -2.60
C CYS A 415 6.62 -6.71 -3.05
N CYS A 416 5.81 -7.29 -2.15
CA CYS A 416 4.65 -8.11 -2.53
C CYS A 416 3.32 -7.33 -2.45
N GLU A 417 2.64 -7.15 -3.59
CA GLU A 417 1.37 -6.39 -3.67
C GLU A 417 0.19 -7.05 -2.92
N GLN A 418 0.21 -8.37 -2.76
CA GLN A 418 -0.89 -9.13 -2.12
C GLN A 418 -1.08 -8.83 -0.63
N GLN A 419 -0.19 -8.06 0.02
CA GLN A 419 -0.20 -7.85 1.47
C GLN A 419 -0.62 -6.44 1.92
N ILE A 420 -1.01 -5.53 1.01
CA ILE A 420 -1.25 -4.11 1.32
C ILE A 420 -2.13 -3.90 2.56
N PRO A 421 -3.33 -4.49 2.73
CA PRO A 421 -4.16 -4.26 3.92
C PRO A 421 -3.59 -4.86 5.23
N ALA A 422 -2.69 -5.84 5.12
CA ALA A 422 -2.11 -6.54 6.27
C ALA A 422 -0.85 -5.85 6.84
N LEU A 423 -0.19 -4.99 6.05
CA LEU A 423 1.04 -4.29 6.45
C LEU A 423 0.87 -3.44 7.71
N TYR A 424 -0.31 -2.84 7.90
CA TYR A 424 -0.63 -2.11 9.12
C TYR A 424 -0.61 -2.99 10.40
N LYS A 425 -0.73 -4.31 10.28
CA LYS A 425 -0.69 -5.20 11.44
C LYS A 425 0.71 -5.74 11.74
N SER A 426 1.64 -5.65 10.79
CA SER A 426 2.96 -6.29 10.87
C SER A 426 4.15 -5.36 10.74
N SER A 427 3.98 -4.16 10.17
CA SER A 427 5.09 -3.34 9.69
C SER A 427 5.07 -1.92 10.29
N ASN A 428 6.24 -1.34 10.54
CA ASN A 428 6.37 0.07 10.95
C ASN A 428 6.29 1.02 9.74
N SER A 429 6.27 2.33 10.00
CA SER A 429 6.15 3.37 8.97
C SER A 429 7.27 3.30 7.93
N TYR A 430 8.49 2.95 8.35
CA TYR A 430 9.64 2.79 7.46
C TYR A 430 9.47 1.66 6.44
N PHE A 431 8.97 0.49 6.86
CA PHE A 431 8.71 -0.62 5.93
C PHE A 431 7.53 -0.33 4.99
N ILE A 432 6.51 0.42 5.43
CA ILE A 432 5.45 0.89 4.54
C ILE A 432 6.04 1.86 3.49
N PHE A 433 6.96 2.75 3.88
CA PHE A 433 7.70 3.58 2.93
C PHE A 433 8.53 2.74 1.94
N LEU A 434 9.23 1.70 2.39
CA LEU A 434 9.96 0.81 1.49
C LEU A 434 9.02 0.10 0.50
N SER A 435 7.80 -0.22 0.93
CA SER A 435 6.77 -0.80 0.06
C SER A 435 6.26 0.20 -0.99
N ILE A 436 6.05 1.47 -0.61
CA ILE A 436 5.73 2.55 -1.56
C ILE A 436 6.84 2.70 -2.60
N LEU A 437 8.10 2.72 -2.13
CA LEU A 437 9.25 2.86 -3.02
C LEU A 437 9.38 1.64 -3.94
N ALA A 438 9.20 0.42 -3.43
CA ALA A 438 9.24 -0.80 -4.23
C ALA A 438 8.13 -0.83 -5.29
N HIS A 439 6.89 -0.48 -4.93
CA HIS A 439 5.75 -0.37 -5.86
C HIS A 439 6.09 0.57 -7.03
N MET A 440 6.61 1.75 -6.71
CA MET A 440 6.98 2.74 -7.73
C MET A 440 8.18 2.35 -8.61
N MET A 441 9.03 1.42 -8.16
CA MET A 441 10.13 0.90 -8.96
C MET A 441 9.72 -0.27 -9.85
N LYS A 442 8.61 -0.95 -9.55
CA LYS A 442 8.12 -2.12 -10.28
C LYS A 442 7.25 -1.78 -11.48
N GLU A 443 6.58 -0.64 -11.47
CA GLU A 443 5.81 -0.19 -12.63
C GLU A 443 6.77 0.07 -13.80
N GLU A 444 6.74 -0.85 -14.76
CA GLU A 444 7.56 -0.79 -15.97
C GLU A 444 7.25 0.48 -16.75
N ALA A 445 8.28 0.97 -17.44
CA ALA A 445 8.25 2.21 -18.20
C ALA A 445 7.43 2.08 -19.50
N GLU A 446 6.17 1.65 -19.43
CA GLU A 446 5.26 1.70 -20.57
C GLU A 446 4.94 3.16 -20.97
N ASN A 447 5.04 4.11 -20.02
CA ASN A 447 4.59 5.50 -20.24
C ASN A 447 5.69 6.59 -20.24
N SER A 448 6.95 6.32 -19.86
CA SER A 448 7.95 7.41 -19.68
C SER A 448 9.38 7.16 -20.17
N GLY A 449 9.70 5.99 -20.74
CA GLY A 449 11.01 5.69 -21.37
C GLY A 449 12.25 5.70 -20.44
N VAL A 450 12.18 6.31 -19.26
CA VAL A 450 13.26 6.38 -18.27
C VAL A 450 12.78 5.75 -16.97
N HIS A 451 13.41 4.63 -16.60
CA HIS A 451 13.13 3.90 -15.36
C HIS A 451 13.16 4.85 -14.13
N PRO A 452 12.12 4.86 -13.26
CA PRO A 452 12.00 5.74 -12.09
C PRO A 452 13.27 5.80 -11.21
N TRP A 453 13.93 4.65 -11.06
CA TRP A 453 15.24 4.52 -10.41
C TRP A 453 16.28 5.55 -10.86
N LYS A 454 16.42 5.81 -12.17
CA LYS A 454 17.45 6.72 -12.70
C LYS A 454 17.28 8.15 -12.18
N GLN A 455 16.04 8.56 -11.87
CA GLN A 455 15.73 9.90 -11.35
C GLN A 455 15.95 10.00 -9.84
N ILE A 456 15.67 8.93 -9.09
CA ILE A 456 15.77 8.90 -7.61
C ILE A 456 17.18 8.51 -7.13
N LYS A 457 17.95 7.74 -7.91
CA LYS A 457 19.30 7.23 -7.57
C LYS A 457 20.20 8.31 -6.95
N GLY A 458 20.33 9.46 -7.62
CA GLY A 458 21.16 10.57 -7.13
C GLY A 458 20.68 11.18 -5.81
N ARG A 459 19.36 11.25 -5.58
CA ARG A 459 18.76 11.78 -4.35
C ARG A 459 18.98 10.86 -3.16
N ILE A 460 18.93 9.54 -3.37
CA ILE A 460 19.23 8.56 -2.31
C ILE A 460 20.72 8.60 -1.99
N TYR A 461 21.58 8.46 -3.00
CA TYR A 461 23.02 8.33 -2.77
C TYR A 461 23.66 9.58 -2.15
N SER A 462 23.17 10.77 -2.50
CA SER A 462 23.71 12.04 -1.96
C SER A 462 23.54 12.21 -0.45
N LYS A 463 22.59 11.52 0.20
CA LYS A 463 22.42 11.56 1.66
C LYS A 463 23.46 10.71 2.40
N PHE A 464 24.15 9.80 1.72
CA PHE A 464 25.14 8.90 2.32
C PHE A 464 26.57 9.37 2.04
N HIS A 465 26.98 10.47 2.67
CA HIS A 465 28.38 10.90 2.69
C HIS A 465 29.14 10.30 3.88
N ARG A 466 30.48 10.33 3.86
CA ARG A 466 31.36 9.75 4.89
C ARG A 466 30.91 10.03 6.33
N ARG A 467 30.65 11.30 6.66
CA ARG A 467 30.17 11.70 7.99
C ARG A 467 28.84 11.03 8.38
N ARG A 468 27.88 10.94 7.45
CA ARG A 468 26.57 10.33 7.72
C ARG A 468 26.71 8.84 7.98
N MET A 469 27.53 8.14 7.19
CA MET A 469 27.80 6.71 7.39
C MET A 469 28.39 6.46 8.79
N GLN A 470 29.33 7.29 9.23
CA GLN A 470 29.96 7.17 10.55
C GLN A 470 29.02 7.49 11.73
N GLU A 471 27.96 8.28 11.50
CA GLU A 471 26.94 8.64 12.49
C GLU A 471 25.81 7.61 12.62
N LEU A 472 25.79 6.56 11.78
CA LEU A 472 24.74 5.53 11.83
C LEU A 472 24.87 4.69 13.11
N THR A 473 23.77 4.59 13.86
CA THR A 473 23.63 3.63 14.96
C THR A 473 23.45 2.21 14.40
N GLU A 474 23.44 1.20 15.26
CA GLU A 474 23.12 -0.18 14.83
C GLU A 474 21.75 -0.25 14.12
N VAL A 475 20.76 0.47 14.63
CA VAL A 475 19.42 0.60 14.02
C VAL A 475 19.50 1.33 12.67
N GLY A 476 20.26 2.43 12.60
CA GLY A 476 20.47 3.16 11.35
C GLY A 476 21.14 2.32 10.27
N LEU A 477 22.08 1.47 10.66
CA LEU A 477 22.76 0.55 9.76
C LEU A 477 21.84 -0.58 9.29
N GLN A 478 20.94 -1.08 10.14
CA GLN A 478 19.90 -2.04 9.75
C GLN A 478 18.95 -1.41 8.73
N ASN A 479 18.48 -0.19 8.97
CA ASN A 479 17.61 0.54 8.05
C ASN A 479 18.31 0.82 6.72
N PHE A 480 19.61 1.17 6.76
CA PHE A 480 20.45 1.26 5.57
C PHE A 480 20.43 -0.06 4.77
N PHE A 481 20.70 -1.20 5.40
CA PHE A 481 20.65 -2.49 4.70
C PHE A 481 19.25 -2.80 4.15
N ASN A 482 18.19 -2.57 4.92
CA ASN A 482 16.81 -2.81 4.46
C ASN A 482 16.48 -2.02 3.18
N LEU A 483 16.88 -0.74 3.11
CA LEU A 483 16.72 0.09 1.91
C LEU A 483 17.48 -0.47 0.71
N PHE A 484 18.78 -0.75 0.89
CA PHE A 484 19.62 -1.15 -0.23
C PHE A 484 19.37 -2.60 -0.68
N LEU A 485 18.94 -3.48 0.22
CA LEU A 485 18.43 -4.81 -0.15
C LEU A 485 17.15 -4.69 -0.99
N MET A 486 16.22 -3.81 -0.59
CA MET A 486 15.00 -3.56 -1.37
C MET A 486 15.35 -3.06 -2.77
N LEU A 487 16.24 -2.07 -2.85
CA LEU A 487 16.73 -1.53 -4.12
C LEU A 487 17.45 -2.58 -4.97
N ALA A 488 18.24 -3.48 -4.37
CA ALA A 488 18.89 -4.57 -5.08
C ALA A 488 17.90 -5.60 -5.65
N ILE A 489 16.73 -5.75 -5.03
CA ILE A 489 15.65 -6.62 -5.54
C ILE A 489 15.00 -5.96 -6.77
N VAL A 490 14.61 -4.68 -6.67
CA VAL A 490 13.79 -3.98 -7.68
C VAL A 490 14.57 -3.25 -8.77
N ALA A 491 15.89 -3.06 -8.61
CA ALA A 491 16.77 -2.40 -9.58
C ALA A 491 17.97 -3.28 -9.97
N GLU A 492 18.96 -2.69 -10.67
CA GLU A 492 20.18 -3.36 -11.12
C GLU A 492 21.07 -3.77 -9.93
N THR A 493 21.06 -5.07 -9.58
CA THR A 493 21.66 -5.61 -8.35
C THR A 493 23.15 -5.30 -8.19
N GLU A 494 23.97 -5.52 -9.22
CA GLU A 494 25.43 -5.28 -9.14
C GLU A 494 25.77 -3.81 -8.88
N ASP A 495 25.07 -2.90 -9.55
CA ASP A 495 25.19 -1.46 -9.41
C ASP A 495 24.91 -1.01 -7.97
N ILE A 496 23.83 -1.55 -7.38
CA ILE A 496 23.45 -1.28 -5.99
C ILE A 496 24.50 -1.83 -5.02
N VAL A 497 24.90 -3.09 -5.18
CA VAL A 497 25.82 -3.77 -4.27
C VAL A 497 27.19 -3.11 -4.31
N SER A 498 27.73 -2.83 -5.49
CA SER A 498 29.01 -2.12 -5.64
C SER A 498 28.97 -0.80 -4.88
N ARG A 499 27.89 -0.03 -5.03
CA ARG A 499 27.75 1.24 -4.33
C ARG A 499 27.67 1.07 -2.81
N VAL A 500 26.97 0.06 -2.33
CA VAL A 500 26.90 -0.23 -0.88
C VAL A 500 28.28 -0.55 -0.33
N LEU A 501 29.09 -1.32 -1.04
CA LEU A 501 30.46 -1.63 -0.63
C LEU A 501 31.30 -0.35 -0.50
N ASP A 502 31.22 0.56 -1.48
CA ASP A 502 31.91 1.87 -1.41
C ASP A 502 31.47 2.70 -0.18
N LEU A 503 30.17 2.70 0.11
CA LEU A 503 29.61 3.45 1.24
C LEU A 503 30.03 2.86 2.58
N LEU A 504 30.12 1.53 2.68
CA LEU A 504 30.56 0.84 3.90
C LEU A 504 32.07 1.03 4.15
N ASP A 505 32.87 1.25 3.12
CA ASP A 505 34.30 1.55 3.25
C ASP A 505 34.56 2.93 3.92
N PHE A 506 33.53 3.79 4.06
CA PHE A 506 33.62 5.01 4.88
C PHE A 506 33.66 4.75 6.40
N LEU A 507 33.26 3.56 6.83
CA LEU A 507 33.26 3.17 8.24
C LEU A 507 34.68 2.81 8.70
N THR A 508 35.18 3.51 9.71
CA THR A 508 36.53 3.25 10.25
C THR A 508 36.54 2.01 11.14
N PRO A 509 37.45 1.03 10.95
CA PRO A 509 37.45 -0.22 11.71
C PRO A 509 37.49 -0.08 13.24
N SER A 510 38.08 1.02 13.74
CA SER A 510 38.21 1.34 15.17
C SER A 510 36.94 1.90 15.81
N SER A 511 36.01 2.44 15.02
CA SER A 511 34.76 3.04 15.53
C SER A 511 33.56 2.09 15.48
N ILE A 512 33.71 0.93 14.84
CA ILE A 512 32.62 -0.03 14.63
C ILE A 512 32.54 -0.99 15.82
N THR A 513 31.37 -1.07 16.44
CA THR A 513 31.11 -2.04 17.52
C THR A 513 31.07 -3.47 16.97
N VAL A 514 31.21 -4.46 17.85
CA VAL A 514 31.09 -5.88 17.46
C VAL A 514 29.71 -6.17 16.87
N SER A 515 28.64 -5.60 17.43
CA SER A 515 27.28 -5.77 16.94
C SER A 515 27.08 -5.17 15.54
N GLN A 516 27.59 -3.95 15.30
CA GLN A 516 27.57 -3.33 13.98
C GLN A 516 28.36 -4.16 12.96
N ARG A 517 29.52 -4.72 13.32
CA ARG A 517 30.30 -5.56 12.42
C ARG A 517 29.57 -6.87 12.08
N ALA A 518 28.91 -7.49 13.07
CA ALA A 518 28.06 -8.65 12.82
C ALA A 518 26.92 -8.30 11.85
N LEU A 519 26.29 -7.14 12.04
CA LEU A 519 25.24 -6.65 11.15
C LEU A 519 25.74 -6.39 9.72
N ILE A 520 26.95 -5.84 9.56
CA ILE A 520 27.58 -5.67 8.23
C ILE A 520 27.75 -7.01 7.53
N TRP A 521 28.25 -8.02 8.24
CA TRP A 521 28.38 -9.37 7.69
C TRP A 521 27.02 -9.95 7.31
N ARG A 522 26.00 -9.78 8.17
CA ARG A 522 24.64 -10.22 7.83
C ARG A 522 24.13 -9.55 6.56
N GLY A 523 24.33 -8.25 6.41
CA GLY A 523 23.94 -7.50 5.21
C GLY A 523 24.67 -7.99 3.96
N HIS A 524 25.97 -8.28 4.04
CA HIS A 524 26.72 -8.85 2.91
C HIS A 524 26.19 -10.24 2.53
N PHE A 525 25.91 -11.12 3.50
CA PHE A 525 25.29 -12.41 3.24
C PHE A 525 23.87 -12.28 2.66
N ALA A 526 23.09 -11.29 3.09
CA ALA A 526 21.79 -11.02 2.49
C ALA A 526 21.92 -10.61 1.00
N PHE A 527 22.95 -9.85 0.63
CA PHE A 527 23.26 -9.61 -0.79
C PHE A 527 23.69 -10.90 -1.51
N LEU A 528 24.56 -11.72 -0.92
CA LEU A 528 24.94 -13.03 -1.48
C LEU A 528 23.70 -13.89 -1.77
N LEU A 529 22.72 -13.91 -0.87
CA LEU A 529 21.46 -14.62 -1.07
C LEU A 529 20.67 -14.06 -2.28
N ILE A 530 20.65 -12.73 -2.48
CA ILE A 530 20.05 -12.13 -3.69
C ILE A 530 20.78 -12.57 -4.96
N TYR A 531 22.12 -12.57 -4.97
CA TYR A 531 22.91 -13.07 -6.11
C TYR A 531 22.57 -14.53 -6.41
N VAL A 532 22.50 -15.39 -5.37
CA VAL A 532 22.14 -16.80 -5.51
C VAL A 532 20.74 -16.97 -6.12
N GLU A 533 19.76 -16.22 -5.63
CA GLU A 533 18.38 -16.27 -6.15
C GLU A 533 18.25 -15.76 -7.58
N LYS A 534 19.04 -14.76 -7.96
CA LYS A 534 19.13 -14.24 -9.33
C LYS A 534 20.09 -15.07 -10.21
N ASN A 535 20.66 -16.16 -9.70
CA ASN A 535 21.62 -17.04 -10.38
C ASN A 535 22.84 -16.28 -10.94
N MET A 536 23.41 -15.40 -10.11
CA MET A 536 24.57 -14.55 -10.41
C MET A 536 25.80 -15.03 -9.63
N ASP A 537 26.99 -14.83 -10.20
CA ASP A 537 28.25 -15.23 -9.56
C ASP A 537 28.49 -14.47 -8.25
N ILE A 538 28.83 -15.19 -7.17
CA ILE A 538 29.04 -14.58 -5.85
C ILE A 538 30.51 -14.31 -5.52
N SER A 539 31.42 -14.57 -6.45
CA SER A 539 32.83 -14.74 -6.14
C SER A 539 33.50 -13.52 -5.49
N VAL A 540 33.23 -12.31 -6.00
CA VAL A 540 33.84 -11.05 -5.52
C VAL A 540 33.46 -10.78 -4.06
N LEU A 541 32.17 -10.89 -3.74
CA LEU A 541 31.66 -10.62 -2.40
C LEU A 541 32.02 -11.74 -1.42
N ALA A 542 32.01 -13.00 -1.89
CA ALA A 542 32.47 -14.16 -1.12
C ALA A 542 33.94 -14.01 -0.72
N GLU A 543 34.83 -13.61 -1.63
CA GLU A 543 36.25 -13.40 -1.32
C GLU A 543 36.47 -12.29 -0.29
N LYS A 544 35.79 -11.15 -0.42
CA LYS A 544 35.88 -10.03 0.54
C LYS A 544 35.49 -10.50 1.95
N LEU A 545 34.36 -11.21 2.08
CA LEU A 545 33.89 -11.75 3.35
C LEU A 545 34.81 -12.83 3.91
N SER A 546 35.23 -13.78 3.07
CA SER A 546 36.15 -14.85 3.44
C SER A 546 37.48 -14.31 3.97
N ASN A 547 38.05 -13.30 3.32
CA ASN A 547 39.27 -12.67 3.80
C ASN A 547 39.07 -12.02 5.18
N ALA A 548 37.94 -11.32 5.40
CA ALA A 548 37.62 -10.75 6.70
C ALA A 548 37.42 -11.82 7.79
N PHE A 549 36.79 -12.94 7.45
CA PHE A 549 36.62 -14.10 8.34
C PHE A 549 37.97 -14.70 8.73
N ARG A 550 38.88 -14.92 7.76
CA ARG A 550 40.21 -15.48 8.02
C ARG A 550 41.00 -14.66 9.04
N GLU A 551 41.01 -13.34 8.90
CA GLU A 551 41.71 -12.46 9.85
C GLU A 551 41.12 -12.57 11.27
N LYS A 552 39.79 -12.69 11.39
CA LYS A 552 39.13 -12.87 12.68
C LYS A 552 39.32 -14.26 13.28
N ALA A 553 39.36 -15.30 12.45
CA ALA A 553 39.68 -16.66 12.90
C ALA A 553 41.11 -16.75 13.44
N LYS A 554 42.06 -16.06 12.79
CA LYS A 554 43.45 -15.93 13.26
C LYS A 554 43.52 -15.22 14.62
N GLU A 555 42.80 -14.11 14.79
CA GLU A 555 42.71 -13.40 16.08
C GLU A 555 42.11 -14.28 17.19
N PHE A 556 41.07 -15.05 16.86
CA PHE A 556 40.43 -15.97 17.79
C PHE A 556 41.35 -17.11 18.25
N LEU A 557 42.19 -17.64 17.34
CA LEU A 557 43.17 -18.68 17.67
C LEU A 557 44.25 -18.20 18.64
N VAL A 558 44.70 -16.95 18.50
CA VAL A 558 45.77 -16.37 19.34
C VAL A 558 45.26 -15.95 20.72
N THR A 559 43.98 -15.57 20.82
CA THR A 559 43.34 -15.12 22.07
C THR A 559 43.11 -16.29 23.05
N LYS A 560 44.00 -16.46 24.04
CA LYS A 560 43.94 -17.58 25.00
C LYS A 560 43.35 -17.24 26.38
N ASN A 561 43.39 -15.97 26.82
CA ASN A 561 43.13 -15.59 28.22
C ASN A 561 42.03 -14.53 28.42
N ASP A 562 41.54 -13.85 27.38
CA ASP A 562 40.45 -12.87 27.49
C ASP A 562 39.13 -13.48 27.04
N TYR A 563 38.28 -13.83 28.02
CA TYR A 563 36.97 -14.44 27.77
C TYR A 563 36.02 -13.49 27.03
N THR A 564 36.05 -12.19 27.35
CA THR A 564 35.14 -11.20 26.75
C THR A 564 35.52 -10.94 25.29
N GLN A 565 36.81 -10.77 25.00
CA GLN A 565 37.29 -10.64 23.63
C GLN A 565 37.01 -11.91 22.82
N LYS A 566 37.21 -13.10 23.41
CA LYS A 566 36.91 -14.38 22.77
C LYS A 566 35.43 -14.50 22.43
N GLN A 567 34.52 -14.14 23.35
CA GLN A 567 33.07 -14.16 23.11
C GLN A 567 32.64 -13.18 22.00
N ASN A 568 33.24 -11.99 21.96
CA ASN A 568 32.99 -10.99 20.93
C ASN A 568 33.43 -11.48 19.54
N LEU A 569 34.62 -12.09 19.46
CA LEU A 569 35.11 -12.70 18.23
C LEU A 569 34.24 -13.88 17.79
N TRP A 570 33.82 -14.73 18.73
CA TRP A 570 32.92 -15.84 18.44
C TRP A 570 31.57 -15.37 17.89
N THR A 571 31.02 -14.28 18.41
CA THR A 571 29.77 -13.68 17.89
C THR A 571 29.88 -13.32 16.41
N LEU A 572 31.03 -12.84 15.96
CA LEU A 572 31.29 -12.56 14.55
C LEU A 572 31.47 -13.86 13.75
N LEU A 573 32.29 -14.78 14.25
CA LEU A 573 32.59 -16.05 13.57
C LEU A 573 31.35 -16.92 13.39
N SER A 574 30.49 -17.00 14.40
CA SER A 574 29.18 -17.67 14.32
C SER A 574 28.27 -17.00 13.28
N THR A 575 28.23 -15.66 13.24
CA THR A 575 27.46 -14.93 12.20
C THR A 575 27.94 -15.29 10.78
N TYR A 576 29.25 -15.48 10.58
CA TYR A 576 29.78 -15.94 9.29
C TYR A 576 29.36 -17.38 8.98
N ILE A 577 29.49 -18.28 9.94
CA ILE A 577 29.10 -19.69 9.78
C ILE A 577 27.62 -19.81 9.42
N ASP A 578 26.75 -19.11 10.14
CA ASP A 578 25.30 -19.09 9.88
C ASP A 578 25.02 -18.55 8.46
N GLY A 579 25.67 -17.45 8.07
CA GLY A 579 25.50 -16.86 6.74
C GLY A 579 25.98 -17.78 5.60
N VAL A 580 27.11 -18.47 5.77
CA VAL A 580 27.57 -19.47 4.79
C VAL A 580 26.58 -20.63 4.73
N GLN A 581 26.06 -21.09 5.86
CA GLN A 581 25.06 -22.15 5.88
C GLN A 581 23.81 -21.78 5.07
N GLU A 582 23.25 -20.59 5.31
CA GLU A 582 22.08 -20.08 4.59
C GLU A 582 22.32 -20.00 3.07
N VAL A 583 23.52 -19.57 2.63
CA VAL A 583 23.89 -19.54 1.22
C VAL A 583 23.89 -20.95 0.60
N PHE A 584 24.47 -21.93 1.29
CA PHE A 584 24.51 -23.32 0.81
C PHE A 584 23.11 -23.96 0.76
N GLU A 585 22.28 -23.71 1.76
CA GLU A 585 20.90 -24.20 1.83
C GLU A 585 20.03 -23.62 0.71
N THR A 586 20.20 -22.32 0.42
CA THR A 586 19.43 -21.58 -0.60
C THR A 586 19.91 -21.92 -2.02
N SER A 587 21.21 -22.13 -2.23
CA SER A 587 21.76 -22.42 -3.57
C SER A 587 21.24 -23.76 -4.09
N CYS A 588 20.57 -23.72 -5.25
CA CYS A 588 19.97 -24.90 -5.86
C CYS A 588 21.01 -25.87 -6.43
N TYR A 589 22.09 -25.32 -7.01
CA TYR A 589 23.06 -26.07 -7.83
C TYR A 589 24.49 -26.01 -7.33
N LEU A 590 24.84 -25.15 -6.36
CA LEU A 590 26.23 -24.95 -5.88
C LEU A 590 27.22 -24.70 -7.04
N SER A 591 26.88 -23.74 -7.89
CA SER A 591 27.60 -23.45 -9.13
C SER A 591 27.96 -21.97 -9.30
N LEU A 592 27.92 -21.18 -8.22
CA LEU A 592 28.08 -19.73 -8.23
C LEU A 592 29.34 -19.30 -7.47
N SER A 593 30.33 -20.17 -7.38
CA SER A 593 31.57 -19.98 -6.61
C SER A 593 31.42 -20.02 -5.08
N GLU A 594 30.48 -20.81 -4.56
CA GLU A 594 30.27 -21.03 -3.12
C GLU A 594 31.50 -21.63 -2.42
N GLU A 595 32.40 -22.31 -3.15
CA GLU A 595 33.66 -22.84 -2.59
C GLU A 595 34.54 -21.76 -1.97
N LYS A 596 34.42 -20.50 -2.44
CA LYS A 596 35.23 -19.38 -1.94
C LYS A 596 34.87 -18.98 -0.50
N LEU A 597 33.70 -19.37 -0.02
CA LEU A 597 33.28 -19.21 1.38
C LEU A 597 33.91 -20.25 2.32
N LEU A 598 34.42 -21.36 1.78
CA LEU A 598 35.07 -22.43 2.55
C LEU A 598 36.60 -22.26 2.54
N ASN A 599 37.09 -21.18 3.14
CA ASN A 599 38.52 -20.84 3.08
C ASN A 599 39.38 -21.47 4.18
N ASP A 600 40.68 -21.15 4.16
CA ASP A 600 41.69 -21.60 5.11
C ASP A 600 41.52 -21.03 6.53
N GLY A 601 40.68 -20.02 6.74
CA GLY A 601 40.32 -19.53 8.07
C GLY A 601 39.72 -20.62 8.97
N PHE A 602 39.01 -21.60 8.41
CA PHE A 602 38.51 -22.75 9.16
C PHE A 602 39.61 -23.63 9.75
N THR A 603 40.77 -23.72 9.10
CA THR A 603 41.93 -24.45 9.64
C THR A 603 42.47 -23.80 10.91
N MET A 604 42.30 -22.48 11.04
CA MET A 604 42.69 -21.71 12.23
C MET A 604 41.59 -21.74 13.30
N LEU A 605 40.32 -21.75 12.89
CA LEU A 605 39.16 -21.74 13.78
C LEU A 605 39.00 -23.06 14.56
N LEU A 606 39.02 -24.19 13.84
CA LEU A 606 38.70 -25.51 14.42
C LEU A 606 39.56 -25.88 15.65
N PRO A 607 40.89 -25.66 15.66
CA PRO A 607 41.70 -25.91 16.85
C PRO A 607 41.40 -25.00 18.06
N ALA A 608 40.81 -23.82 17.81
CA ALA A 608 40.52 -22.82 18.84
C ALA A 608 39.14 -23.02 19.52
N CYS A 609 38.22 -23.68 18.82
CA CYS A 609 36.87 -23.96 19.29
C CYS A 609 36.84 -25.00 20.41
N ARG A 610 35.93 -24.82 21.39
CA ARG A 610 35.68 -25.78 22.48
C ARG A 610 34.18 -26.00 22.71
N GLY A 611 33.81 -27.21 23.13
CA GLY A 611 32.44 -27.53 23.57
C GLY A 611 31.38 -27.14 22.53
N ALA A 612 30.49 -26.20 22.90
CA ALA A 612 29.40 -25.72 22.05
C ALA A 612 29.89 -25.05 20.74
N GLU A 613 31.02 -24.34 20.78
CA GLU A 613 31.61 -23.70 19.60
C GLU A 613 31.96 -24.74 18.54
N LEU A 614 32.65 -25.81 18.96
CA LEU A 614 33.05 -26.90 18.08
C LEU A 614 31.82 -27.66 17.56
N SER A 615 30.83 -27.91 18.43
CA SER A 615 29.58 -28.54 18.00
C SER A 615 28.86 -27.73 16.91
N MET A 616 28.86 -26.40 16.99
CA MET A 616 28.23 -25.53 15.99
C MET A 616 28.94 -25.66 14.63
N VAL A 617 30.28 -25.59 14.61
CA VAL A 617 31.06 -25.72 13.36
C VAL A 617 30.89 -27.11 12.75
N LEU A 618 30.87 -28.18 13.57
CA LEU A 618 30.69 -29.54 13.08
C LEU A 618 29.28 -29.79 12.53
N ASN A 619 28.24 -29.24 13.16
CA ASN A 619 26.87 -29.30 12.65
C ASN A 619 26.74 -28.54 11.33
N PHE A 620 27.28 -27.32 11.23
CA PHE A 620 27.38 -26.58 9.97
C PHE A 620 28.03 -27.42 8.86
N LEU A 621 29.16 -28.06 9.18
CA LEU A 621 29.89 -28.89 8.22
C LEU A 621 29.07 -30.09 7.74
N GLN A 622 28.27 -30.70 8.62
CA GLN A 622 27.35 -31.77 8.23
C GLN A 622 26.27 -31.28 7.28
N VAL A 623 25.71 -30.08 7.50
CA VAL A 623 24.73 -29.45 6.59
C VAL A 623 25.36 -29.22 5.21
N VAL A 624 26.56 -28.63 5.15
CA VAL A 624 27.27 -28.40 3.89
C VAL A 624 27.59 -29.70 3.15
N LEU A 625 28.07 -30.73 3.86
CA LEU A 625 28.35 -32.05 3.30
C LEU A 625 27.08 -32.70 2.73
N ALA A 626 25.99 -32.70 3.50
CA ALA A 626 24.71 -33.25 3.08
C ALA A 626 24.18 -32.53 1.84
N ARG A 627 24.31 -31.19 1.81
CA ARG A 627 23.88 -30.37 0.69
C ARG A 627 24.67 -30.65 -0.58
N LEU A 628 26.00 -30.65 -0.51
CA LEU A 628 26.88 -30.97 -1.63
C LEU A 628 26.56 -32.35 -2.21
N ARG A 629 26.45 -33.37 -1.35
CA ARG A 629 26.13 -34.73 -1.78
C ARG A 629 24.76 -34.83 -2.45
N SER A 630 23.74 -34.18 -1.87
CA SER A 630 22.39 -34.15 -2.43
C SER A 630 22.34 -33.48 -3.80
N VAL A 631 23.00 -32.32 -3.96
CA VAL A 631 23.07 -31.60 -5.24
C VAL A 631 23.87 -32.43 -6.26
N HIS A 632 25.02 -32.97 -5.86
CA HIS A 632 25.87 -33.77 -6.75
C HIS A 632 25.17 -35.03 -7.25
N LYS A 633 24.48 -35.78 -6.37
CA LYS A 633 23.68 -36.95 -6.77
C LYS A 633 22.58 -36.57 -7.76
N ARG A 634 21.85 -35.48 -7.51
CA ARG A 634 20.77 -35.00 -8.40
C ARG A 634 21.30 -34.65 -9.79
N VAL A 635 22.42 -33.93 -9.87
CA VAL A 635 23.07 -33.55 -11.14
C VAL A 635 23.64 -34.77 -11.86
N SER A 636 24.26 -35.72 -11.14
CA SER A 636 24.81 -36.95 -11.71
C SER A 636 23.73 -37.94 -12.18
N GLN A 637 22.53 -37.91 -11.59
CA GLN A 637 21.39 -38.75 -11.97
C GLN A 637 20.47 -38.12 -13.03
N GLY A 638 20.70 -36.86 -13.41
CA GLY A 638 19.91 -36.16 -14.45
C GLY A 638 18.45 -35.83 -14.05
N LEU A 639 18.10 -35.85 -12.76
CA LEU A 639 16.74 -35.54 -12.30
C LEU A 639 16.45 -34.03 -12.46
N ARG A 640 15.46 -33.69 -13.28
CA ARG A 640 14.94 -32.32 -13.48
C ARG A 640 14.06 -31.88 -12.29
N LEU A 641 14.19 -30.61 -11.87
CA LEU A 641 13.21 -29.95 -11.01
C LEU A 641 12.07 -29.38 -11.89
N GLY A 642 10.83 -29.44 -11.42
CA GLY A 642 9.64 -29.04 -12.19
C GLY A 642 9.65 -27.61 -12.75
N ASN A 643 8.95 -27.46 -13.88
CA ASN A 643 8.52 -26.24 -14.57
C ASN A 643 9.54 -25.12 -14.80
N THR A 644 10.67 -25.41 -15.46
CA THR A 644 11.37 -24.41 -16.29
C THR A 644 11.75 -24.98 -17.66
N ALA A 645 11.85 -24.09 -18.65
CA ALA A 645 11.83 -24.33 -20.11
C ALA A 645 12.88 -25.36 -20.64
N PRO A 646 12.68 -25.93 -21.85
CA PRO A 646 13.34 -27.17 -22.29
C PRO A 646 14.84 -27.12 -22.60
N ASP A 647 15.51 -25.95 -22.63
CA ASP A 647 16.79 -25.78 -23.36
C ASP A 647 18.03 -25.35 -22.55
N ALA A 648 18.01 -25.33 -21.22
CA ALA A 648 19.24 -25.05 -20.45
C ALA A 648 20.09 -26.32 -20.24
N GLN A 649 21.10 -26.52 -21.08
CA GLN A 649 22.22 -27.42 -20.77
C GLN A 649 22.85 -27.01 -19.43
N LEU A 650 22.89 -27.91 -18.44
CA LEU A 650 23.55 -27.67 -17.14
C LEU A 650 24.79 -28.56 -16.85
N PRO A 651 25.72 -28.88 -17.79
CA PRO A 651 26.37 -30.20 -17.75
C PRO A 651 27.87 -30.28 -17.37
N LEU A 652 28.65 -29.19 -17.23
CA LEU A 652 30.10 -29.30 -16.92
C LEU A 652 30.58 -28.34 -15.82
N VAL A 653 30.23 -27.06 -15.91
CA VAL A 653 30.66 -26.02 -14.96
C VAL A 653 30.21 -26.32 -13.52
N ALA A 654 28.95 -26.76 -13.33
CA ALA A 654 28.46 -27.16 -12.02
C ALA A 654 29.26 -28.32 -11.40
N LYS A 655 29.72 -29.29 -12.20
CA LYS A 655 30.56 -30.39 -11.70
C LYS A 655 31.92 -29.89 -11.24
N GLU A 656 32.52 -28.93 -11.95
CA GLU A 656 33.78 -28.31 -11.55
C GLU A 656 33.64 -27.57 -10.22
N HIS A 657 32.55 -26.82 -10.02
CA HIS A 657 32.27 -26.17 -8.74
C HIS A 657 32.02 -27.17 -7.62
N HIS A 658 31.27 -28.26 -7.85
CA HIS A 658 31.11 -29.32 -6.84
C HIS A 658 32.45 -29.92 -6.41
N LEU A 659 33.34 -30.16 -7.37
CA LEU A 659 34.69 -30.63 -7.14
C LEU A 659 35.53 -29.60 -6.36
N ALA A 660 35.33 -28.31 -6.61
CA ALA A 660 36.01 -27.23 -5.91
C ALA A 660 35.53 -27.11 -4.45
N VAL A 661 34.22 -27.21 -4.20
CA VAL A 661 33.63 -27.29 -2.85
C VAL A 661 34.18 -28.52 -2.11
N ALA A 662 34.17 -29.69 -2.74
CA ALA A 662 34.75 -30.91 -2.16
C ALA A 662 36.23 -30.71 -1.80
N SER A 663 37.01 -30.13 -2.70
CA SER A 663 38.42 -29.83 -2.45
C SER A 663 38.63 -28.89 -1.27
N ALA A 664 37.77 -27.87 -1.11
CA ALA A 664 37.83 -26.95 0.01
C ALA A 664 37.51 -27.66 1.34
N LEU A 665 36.52 -28.55 1.37
CA LEU A 665 36.16 -29.37 2.52
C LEU A 665 37.32 -30.28 2.96
N TRP A 666 37.91 -31.00 2.01
CA TRP A 666 39.06 -31.87 2.26
C TRP A 666 40.29 -31.11 2.73
N ARG A 667 40.56 -29.93 2.17
CA ARG A 667 41.73 -29.12 2.54
C ARG A 667 41.58 -28.48 3.92
N ASN A 668 40.41 -27.89 4.19
CA ASN A 668 40.27 -26.93 5.30
C ASN A 668 39.66 -27.54 6.58
N PHE A 669 38.97 -28.68 6.49
CA PHE A 669 38.26 -29.26 7.63
C PHE A 669 38.74 -30.67 8.00
N PHE A 670 38.99 -31.53 7.00
CA PHE A 670 39.35 -32.93 7.24
C PHE A 670 40.64 -33.14 8.07
N PRO A 671 41.73 -32.37 7.90
CA PRO A 671 42.95 -32.56 8.70
C PRO A 671 42.71 -32.45 10.21
N TYR A 672 41.79 -31.58 10.61
CA TYR A 672 41.39 -31.45 12.01
C TYR A 672 40.58 -32.67 12.48
N LEU A 673 39.60 -33.15 11.70
CA LEU A 673 38.85 -34.36 12.04
C LEU A 673 39.78 -35.58 12.21
N LYS A 674 40.76 -35.70 11.31
CA LYS A 674 41.79 -36.75 11.36
C LYS A 674 42.65 -36.63 12.63
N SER A 675 42.93 -35.43 13.13
CA SER A 675 43.71 -35.28 14.37
C SER A 675 42.89 -35.59 15.63
N GLN A 676 41.57 -35.33 15.62
CA GLN A 676 40.68 -35.61 16.76
C GLN A 676 40.55 -37.10 17.08
N ARG A 677 40.84 -37.99 16.12
CA ARG A 677 40.85 -39.45 16.37
C ARG A 677 41.81 -39.86 17.51
N MET A 678 42.92 -39.12 17.65
CA MET A 678 43.99 -39.35 18.63
C MET A 678 43.84 -38.48 19.88
N SER A 679 42.68 -37.83 20.08
CA SER A 679 42.48 -36.92 21.21
C SER A 679 42.55 -37.67 22.54
N GLN A 680 43.19 -37.05 23.53
CA GLN A 680 43.29 -37.58 24.90
C GLN A 680 41.94 -37.57 25.65
N MET A 681 40.97 -36.79 25.16
CA MET A 681 39.61 -36.73 25.68
C MET A 681 38.63 -37.42 24.74
N PRO A 682 37.55 -38.03 25.25
CA PRO A 682 36.55 -38.67 24.41
C PRO A 682 35.97 -37.65 23.41
N PRO A 683 36.10 -37.90 22.10
CA PRO A 683 35.65 -36.96 21.07
C PRO A 683 34.13 -36.81 21.09
N SER A 684 33.64 -35.62 20.74
CA SER A 684 32.18 -35.39 20.75
C SER A 684 31.50 -36.25 19.66
N PRO A 685 30.24 -36.68 19.87
CA PRO A 685 29.52 -37.52 18.90
C PRO A 685 29.46 -36.92 17.49
N GLN A 686 29.43 -35.59 17.39
CA GLN A 686 29.43 -34.86 16.13
C GLN A 686 30.69 -35.12 15.29
N VAL A 687 31.85 -35.42 15.90
CA VAL A 687 33.08 -35.76 15.17
C VAL A 687 32.89 -37.05 14.37
N ALA A 688 32.24 -38.06 14.97
CA ALA A 688 31.93 -39.33 14.31
C ALA A 688 30.94 -39.14 13.15
N ASP A 689 29.87 -38.37 13.39
CA ASP A 689 28.84 -38.08 12.38
C ASP A 689 29.44 -37.29 11.19
N THR A 690 30.29 -36.30 11.45
CA THR A 690 30.99 -35.55 10.40
C THR A 690 32.01 -36.42 9.65
N ALA A 691 32.76 -37.29 10.33
CA ALA A 691 33.69 -38.22 9.69
C ALA A 691 32.96 -39.22 8.77
N ALA A 692 31.78 -39.69 9.17
CA ALA A 692 30.91 -40.50 8.33
C ALA A 692 30.45 -39.70 7.09
N GLY A 693 30.08 -38.43 7.26
CA GLY A 693 29.80 -37.51 6.15
C GLY A 693 30.93 -37.39 5.12
N PHE A 694 32.19 -37.28 5.57
CA PHE A 694 33.36 -37.29 4.68
C PHE A 694 33.60 -38.65 4.02
N THR A 695 33.31 -39.75 4.71
CA THR A 695 33.42 -41.11 4.13
C THR A 695 32.43 -41.26 2.99
N LEU A 696 31.20 -40.77 3.18
CA LEU A 696 30.19 -40.77 2.14
C LEU A 696 30.49 -39.77 1.01
N LEU A 697 31.13 -38.64 1.31
CA LEU A 697 31.65 -37.73 0.27
C LEU A 697 32.74 -38.41 -0.57
N ALA A 698 33.64 -39.19 0.05
CA ALA A 698 34.66 -39.96 -0.66
C ALA A 698 34.07 -41.07 -1.54
N LEU A 699 32.90 -41.61 -1.17
CA LEU A 699 32.13 -42.54 -2.00
C LEU A 699 31.53 -41.84 -3.22
N ASP A 700 30.93 -40.67 -3.01
CA ASP A 700 30.25 -39.92 -4.08
C ASP A 700 31.23 -39.21 -5.03
N ILE A 701 32.36 -38.68 -4.51
CA ILE A 701 33.37 -37.90 -5.25
C ILE A 701 34.79 -38.39 -4.90
N PRO A 702 35.21 -39.58 -5.35
CA PRO A 702 36.47 -40.19 -4.96
C PRO A 702 37.70 -39.42 -5.46
N SER A 703 37.60 -38.72 -6.60
CA SER A 703 38.72 -38.07 -7.28
C SER A 703 39.29 -36.83 -6.56
N LYS A 704 38.60 -36.31 -5.53
CA LYS A 704 39.03 -35.14 -4.76
C LYS A 704 39.44 -35.44 -3.32
N ALA A 705 39.41 -36.71 -2.89
CA ALA A 705 39.99 -37.07 -1.61
C ALA A 705 41.51 -36.82 -1.62
N LEU A 706 42.06 -36.47 -0.44
CA LEU A 706 43.48 -36.14 -0.28
C LEU A 706 44.38 -37.27 -0.78
N SER A 707 45.57 -36.92 -1.29
CA SER A 707 46.51 -37.87 -1.89
C SER A 707 46.96 -38.98 -0.92
N ASP A 708 46.95 -38.73 0.39
CA ASP A 708 47.25 -39.71 1.43
C ASP A 708 46.16 -40.77 1.63
N LEU A 709 44.95 -40.56 1.08
CA LEU A 709 43.83 -41.50 1.13
C LEU A 709 43.64 -42.29 -0.18
N GLN A 710 44.27 -41.86 -1.27
CA GLN A 710 44.19 -42.50 -2.59
C GLN A 710 45.04 -43.77 -2.65
N PRO A 711 44.68 -44.79 -3.47
CA PRO A 711 43.59 -44.81 -4.47
C PRO A 711 42.23 -45.26 -3.94
N GLN A 712 42.13 -45.73 -2.68
CA GLN A 712 40.89 -46.26 -2.09
C GLN A 712 40.42 -45.40 -0.90
N PRO A 713 39.92 -44.18 -1.15
CA PRO A 713 39.66 -43.21 -0.09
C PRO A 713 38.58 -43.67 0.90
N VAL A 714 37.57 -44.42 0.45
CA VAL A 714 36.53 -44.97 1.33
C VAL A 714 37.11 -46.02 2.29
N LEU A 715 37.95 -46.93 1.80
CA LEU A 715 38.58 -47.96 2.64
C LEU A 715 39.55 -47.33 3.63
N SER A 716 40.35 -46.35 3.19
CA SER A 716 41.25 -45.58 4.06
C SER A 716 40.49 -44.85 5.16
N MET A 717 39.31 -44.27 4.86
CA MET A 717 38.45 -43.61 5.85
C MET A 717 37.84 -44.59 6.87
N LEU A 718 37.36 -45.75 6.38
CA LEU A 718 36.87 -46.84 7.23
C LEU A 718 37.95 -47.37 8.17
N GLN A 719 39.19 -47.50 7.68
CA GLN A 719 40.34 -47.84 8.52
C GLN A 719 40.57 -46.77 9.60
N LEU A 720 40.67 -45.50 9.19
CA LEU A 720 41.02 -44.39 10.09
C LEU A 720 40.03 -44.15 11.23
N PHE A 721 38.72 -44.41 11.04
CA PHE A 721 37.67 -44.12 12.03
C PHE A 721 36.87 -45.33 12.49
N GLY A 722 36.95 -46.47 11.78
CA GLY A 722 36.12 -47.65 12.02
C GLY A 722 36.83 -48.81 12.74
N TRP A 723 38.15 -48.97 12.61
CA TRP A 723 38.85 -50.11 13.25
C TRP A 723 40.36 -49.91 13.48
N ASP A 724 40.88 -48.68 13.47
CA ASP A 724 42.27 -48.39 13.86
C ASP A 724 42.44 -48.52 15.39
N ASP A 725 43.52 -49.18 15.82
CA ASP A 725 43.84 -49.50 17.22
C ASP A 725 43.88 -48.27 18.15
N MET A 726 44.06 -47.08 17.57
CA MET A 726 44.22 -45.82 18.32
C MET A 726 42.90 -45.05 18.51
N VAL A 727 41.77 -45.59 18.03
CA VAL A 727 40.47 -44.88 18.01
C VAL A 727 39.59 -45.29 19.18
N TRP A 728 38.88 -44.32 19.77
CA TRP A 728 37.95 -44.55 20.86
C TRP A 728 36.75 -45.44 20.44
N PRO A 729 36.42 -46.52 21.20
CA PRO A 729 35.32 -47.43 20.85
C PRO A 729 33.94 -46.73 20.69
N GLN A 730 33.70 -45.66 21.46
CA GLN A 730 32.48 -44.87 21.37
C GLN A 730 32.39 -44.09 20.05
N LEU A 731 33.52 -43.55 19.55
CA LEU A 731 33.60 -42.89 18.26
C LEU A 731 33.33 -43.90 17.14
N VAL A 732 33.96 -45.07 17.20
CA VAL A 732 33.79 -46.17 16.25
C VAL A 732 32.33 -46.59 16.17
N SER A 733 31.70 -46.87 17.32
CA SER A 733 30.30 -47.31 17.38
C SER A 733 29.36 -46.29 16.76
N ARG A 734 29.54 -45.00 17.07
CA ARG A 734 28.72 -43.91 16.48
C ARG A 734 28.96 -43.76 14.98
N TYR A 735 30.23 -43.75 14.55
CA TYR A 735 30.64 -43.62 13.15
C TYR A 735 30.07 -44.74 12.29
N LEU A 736 30.25 -45.99 12.71
CA LEU A 736 29.72 -47.16 11.99
C LEU A 736 28.19 -47.16 11.97
N SER A 737 27.54 -46.79 13.08
CA SER A 737 26.08 -46.69 13.12
C SER A 737 25.55 -45.66 12.12
N HIS A 738 26.22 -44.52 11.98
CA HIS A 738 25.82 -43.48 11.02
C HIS A 738 26.12 -43.89 9.57
N LEU A 739 27.25 -44.56 9.33
CA LEU A 739 27.67 -44.98 8.00
C LEU A 739 26.83 -46.14 7.45
N ILE A 740 26.50 -47.14 8.28
CA ILE A 740 25.75 -48.35 7.86
C ILE A 740 24.29 -48.02 7.51
N GLN A 741 23.72 -46.96 8.09
CA GLN A 741 22.35 -46.52 7.82
C GLN A 741 22.20 -45.77 6.48
N ASN A 742 23.30 -45.30 5.89
CA ASN A 742 23.34 -44.52 4.64
C ASN A 742 23.91 -45.35 3.49
#